data_AF-A0AAD5EH12-F1
#
_entry.id   AF-A0AAD5EH12-F1
#
_cell.length_a   1.000
_cell.length_b   1.000
_cell.length_c   1.000
_cell.angle_alpha   90.00
_cell.angle_beta   90.00
_cell.angle_gamma   90.00
#
_symmetry.space_group_name_H-M   'P 1'
#
loop_
_entity.id
_entity.type
_entity.pdbx_description
1 polymer ?
#
loop_
_entity_poly.entity_id
_entity_poly.type
_entity_poly.pdbx_seq_one_letter_code
_entity_poly.pdbx_strand_id
1 'polypeptide(L)'
;MSAAESGSPPEAKKIRIEEEGGSNDVGAGSVSEFPTVSTANIAIQKTDTNGTTECTAVTEVDVGISEYISPSIPGFTGIIKERIHDFLVNEVDRNGKTVHLESTEIPKPQKSTTEDGSVEEPTISQEEIHSLVEKVVGKETADAIQAMLENPADKKATVTCPPQDDKQQRTETHQLFKEHFKNKLVTTTQDGSIVVRWWRPSDKNDKRTMKDEFEALGGPYLQFSLYKENKDTMEAVNNICKTCRLAPKSLSYAGTKDRRAITVQNVTAYHALADRLVRAQEILNRQGIYVANFKYVKNALKLGDLKGNRFGIVLRNVAGASQEIIEESLNHLKKNGFINYYGMQRFGTGSISTHTVGRHVLKGDWKEAINLILKPRASDRYDWARARKIWEDTQDPERAIQAFPKKANLEIGVLKKLKQNPTDFSGAFSSIPRNMRLMYVHAYQSFVWNHAASERIRLYGANNVVVGDVVLLNGDLNEVDEDEPVNTMKQQVKIVTEEDLEKYTIFDVVLPQPGFDVIYPHNATFAVYKKVMAQDGLDPENMNTANKEYRLPGTYRRLLGMPSEIEWSFIRYDDPIMKLCRTDADILNGEAELESNEGQYLGLRLYLSLAASQYATMVLREVMKQQTSAAYHSTLKRARDEDVGQETK
;
A
#
# COMPACT_ATOMS: atom_id res chain seq x y z
N MET A 1 52.22 -22.17 50.64
CA MET A 1 51.63 -22.69 51.89
C MET A 1 51.88 -21.65 52.97
N SER A 2 50.93 -21.14 53.76
CA SER A 2 49.45 -21.17 53.72
C SER A 2 48.95 -20.00 54.59
N ALA A 3 47.74 -19.46 54.45
CA ALA A 3 46.61 -19.76 53.57
C ALA A 3 46.03 -18.44 52.97
N ALA A 4 44.76 -18.40 52.56
CA ALA A 4 44.04 -17.16 52.23
C ALA A 4 42.57 -17.24 52.68
N GLU A 5 42.15 -16.26 53.48
CA GLU A 5 40.77 -16.03 53.93
C GLU A 5 40.27 -14.66 53.42
N SER A 6 38.99 -14.36 53.68
CA SER A 6 38.27 -13.11 53.39
C SER A 6 37.94 -12.87 51.91
N GLY A 7 36.80 -12.26 51.57
CA GLY A 7 35.74 -11.68 52.42
C GLY A 7 35.19 -10.43 51.74
N SER A 8 33.87 -10.32 51.61
CA SER A 8 33.22 -9.24 50.84
C SER A 8 33.48 -7.84 51.40
N PRO A 9 33.67 -6.82 50.55
CA PRO A 9 33.57 -5.41 50.94
C PRO A 9 32.32 -4.68 50.36
N PRO A 10 31.95 -3.49 50.90
CA PRO A 10 30.64 -2.87 50.70
C PRO A 10 30.68 -1.51 49.96
N GLU A 11 29.59 -0.73 50.04
CA GLU A 11 29.39 0.60 49.44
C GLU A 11 30.49 1.65 49.75
N ALA A 12 30.64 2.65 48.86
CA ALA A 12 31.39 3.88 49.14
C ALA A 12 30.69 5.14 48.59
N LYS A 13 30.78 6.26 49.33
CA LYS A 13 30.20 7.57 49.02
C LYS A 13 31.22 8.56 48.44
N LYS A 14 30.71 9.61 47.77
CA LYS A 14 31.38 10.85 47.31
C LYS A 14 32.50 11.39 48.21
N ILE A 15 33.60 11.88 47.58
CA ILE A 15 34.41 13.04 48.02
C ILE A 15 34.76 13.89 46.77
N ARG A 16 35.05 15.19 46.97
CA ARG A 16 35.35 16.27 45.99
C ARG A 16 36.63 17.01 46.40
N ILE A 17 37.56 17.26 45.48
CA ILE A 17 38.72 18.19 45.53
C ILE A 17 38.99 18.55 44.05
N GLU A 18 38.86 19.78 43.53
CA GLU A 18 39.59 21.06 43.72
C GLU A 18 40.93 21.19 42.96
N GLU A 19 41.22 22.41 42.50
CA GLU A 19 42.13 22.76 41.38
C GLU A 19 43.53 23.22 41.82
N GLU A 20 44.50 23.11 40.91
CA GLU A 20 45.74 23.91 40.67
C GLU A 20 46.69 23.03 39.83
N GLY A 21 47.51 23.48 38.86
CA GLY A 21 47.78 24.80 38.28
C GLY A 21 49.23 24.80 37.73
N GLY A 22 49.46 24.90 36.41
CA GLY A 22 50.84 24.90 35.88
C GLY A 22 50.98 24.71 34.36
N SER A 23 51.45 25.76 33.69
CA SER A 23 51.61 25.89 32.24
C SER A 23 52.77 25.09 31.61
N ASN A 24 52.64 24.73 30.33
CA ASN A 24 53.59 25.20 29.31
C ASN A 24 52.98 25.22 27.90
N ASP A 25 53.42 26.21 27.12
CA ASP A 25 52.84 26.66 25.84
C ASP A 25 53.70 26.21 24.65
N VAL A 26 53.06 25.72 23.57
CA VAL A 26 53.61 25.75 22.21
C VAL A 26 52.52 25.57 21.14
N GLY A 27 52.42 26.55 20.24
CA GLY A 27 52.19 26.31 18.81
C GLY A 27 50.76 26.42 18.29
N ALA A 28 50.30 27.65 18.05
CA ALA A 28 49.07 27.90 17.31
C ALA A 28 49.20 27.48 15.82
N GLY A 29 48.22 26.73 15.32
CA GLY A 29 48.01 26.45 13.90
C GLY A 29 46.55 26.74 13.55
N SER A 30 46.31 27.73 12.68
CA SER A 30 44.98 28.26 12.38
C SER A 30 44.09 27.25 11.63
N VAL A 31 43.01 26.80 12.26
CA VAL A 31 41.87 26.20 11.54
C VAL A 31 40.82 27.30 11.36
N SER A 32 40.52 27.63 10.11
CA SER A 32 39.57 28.66 9.72
C SER A 32 38.17 28.40 10.24
N GLU A 33 37.48 29.49 10.63
CA GLU A 33 36.13 29.47 11.18
C GLU A 33 35.13 28.76 10.23
N PHE A 34 34.40 27.78 10.76
CA PHE A 34 33.24 27.22 10.06
C PHE A 34 32.10 28.26 10.06
N PRO A 35 31.42 28.51 8.92
CA PRO A 35 30.33 29.46 8.88
C PRO A 35 29.18 28.99 9.78
N THR A 36 28.87 29.78 10.81
CA THR A 36 27.73 29.56 11.71
C THR A 36 26.42 29.52 10.91
N VAL A 37 25.80 28.34 10.85
CA VAL A 37 24.45 28.17 10.31
C VAL A 37 23.48 28.98 11.16
N SER A 38 22.79 29.94 10.55
CA SER A 38 21.80 30.79 11.21
C SER A 38 20.70 29.94 11.86
N THR A 39 20.54 30.07 13.17
CA THR A 39 19.60 29.29 14.00
C THR A 39 18.22 29.94 14.13
N ALA A 40 17.89 30.93 13.29
CA ALA A 40 16.59 31.58 13.30
C ALA A 40 15.57 30.85 12.42
N ASN A 41 14.51 30.33 13.06
CA ASN A 41 13.30 29.68 12.51
C ASN A 41 13.23 28.15 12.56
N ILE A 42 13.24 27.59 13.77
CA ILE A 42 12.57 26.31 14.07
C ILE A 42 11.64 26.55 15.28
N ALA A 43 10.33 26.41 15.07
CA ALA A 43 9.26 26.50 16.07
C ALA A 43 9.29 27.70 17.05
N ILE A 44 9.17 28.94 16.54
CA ILE A 44 8.70 30.05 17.37
C ILE A 44 7.18 29.90 17.55
N GLN A 45 6.72 29.69 18.79
CA GLN A 45 5.34 30.01 19.15
C GLN A 45 5.16 31.52 19.02
N LYS A 46 4.63 31.98 17.88
CA LYS A 46 4.26 33.38 17.71
C LYS A 46 3.07 33.68 18.62
N THR A 47 3.36 34.31 19.74
CA THR A 47 2.36 34.91 20.61
C THR A 47 1.97 36.24 20.00
N ASP A 48 0.83 36.29 19.32
CA ASP A 48 0.20 37.57 19.02
C ASP A 48 -0.17 38.27 20.33
N THR A 49 -0.15 39.61 20.30
CA THR A 49 -0.36 40.48 21.46
C THR A 49 -1.75 40.37 22.10
N ASN A 50 -2.64 39.53 21.54
CA ASN A 50 -3.98 39.21 22.05
C ASN A 50 -4.09 37.83 22.74
N GLY A 51 -3.00 37.07 22.90
CA GLY A 51 -2.99 35.85 23.72
C GLY A 51 -3.72 34.63 23.12
N THR A 52 -4.15 34.69 21.86
CA THR A 52 -4.71 33.56 21.13
C THR A 52 -3.61 32.78 20.41
N THR A 53 -3.28 31.59 20.89
CA THR A 53 -2.30 30.69 20.26
C THR A 53 -2.89 30.06 19.00
N GLU A 54 -2.72 30.68 17.83
CA GLU A 54 -3.03 30.01 16.57
C GLU A 54 -2.06 28.83 16.34
N CYS A 55 -2.61 27.62 16.34
CA CYS A 55 -1.84 26.40 16.13
C CYS A 55 -1.57 26.21 14.64
N THR A 56 -0.48 26.81 14.15
CA THR A 56 -0.06 26.76 12.74
C THR A 56 0.10 25.33 12.23
N ALA A 57 -0.17 25.13 10.93
CA ALA A 57 0.00 23.84 10.28
C ALA A 57 1.49 23.52 10.08
N VAL A 58 1.84 22.24 10.26
CA VAL A 58 3.21 21.72 10.08
C VAL A 58 3.64 21.91 8.62
N THR A 59 4.82 22.51 8.41
CA THR A 59 5.40 22.77 7.08
C THR A 59 6.33 21.64 6.63
N GLU A 60 6.77 21.70 5.37
CA GLU A 60 7.77 20.78 4.83
C GLU A 60 9.14 20.91 5.52
N VAL A 61 9.54 22.13 5.88
CA VAL A 61 10.80 22.41 6.58
C VAL A 61 10.79 21.83 8.00
N ASP A 62 9.66 21.91 8.71
CA ASP A 62 9.51 21.34 10.07
C ASP A 62 9.71 19.81 10.12
N VAL A 63 9.64 19.13 8.98
CA VAL A 63 9.86 17.67 8.85
C VAL A 63 11.09 17.33 8.00
N GLY A 64 12.02 18.27 7.86
CA GLY A 64 13.31 18.07 7.20
C GLY A 64 13.22 17.93 5.68
N ILE A 65 12.25 18.58 5.02
CA ILE A 65 12.13 18.61 3.56
C ILE A 65 12.51 20.03 3.09
N SER A 66 13.81 20.30 2.95
CA SER A 66 14.33 21.61 2.54
C SER A 66 14.85 21.63 1.10
N GLU A 67 15.80 20.75 0.76
CA GLU A 67 16.57 20.86 -0.48
C GLU A 67 15.80 20.48 -1.76
N TYR A 68 16.36 20.89 -2.91
CA TYR A 68 15.94 20.54 -4.27
C TYR A 68 17.17 20.07 -5.07
N ILE A 69 16.98 19.29 -6.14
CA ILE A 69 18.10 18.90 -7.01
C ILE A 69 18.50 20.06 -7.93
N SER A 70 17.53 20.75 -8.54
CA SER A 70 17.75 21.94 -9.38
C SER A 70 17.19 23.22 -8.76
N PRO A 71 17.86 23.84 -7.76
CA PRO A 71 17.42 25.11 -7.18
C PRO A 71 17.56 26.30 -8.14
N SER A 72 18.26 26.14 -9.28
CA SER A 72 18.47 27.18 -10.29
C SER A 72 17.29 27.36 -11.26
N ILE A 73 16.43 26.35 -11.43
CA ILE A 73 15.27 26.43 -12.31
C ILE A 73 14.13 27.15 -11.56
N PRO A 74 13.54 28.23 -12.11
CA PRO A 74 12.44 28.93 -11.47
C PRO A 74 11.23 28.03 -11.16
N GLY A 75 10.66 28.21 -9.97
CA GLY A 75 9.42 27.53 -9.58
C GLY A 75 8.17 28.11 -10.23
N PHE A 76 7.08 27.36 -10.20
CA PHE A 76 5.78 27.75 -10.73
C PHE A 76 4.61 27.27 -9.83
N THR A 77 3.50 28.00 -9.85
CA THR A 77 2.29 27.63 -9.08
C THR A 77 1.44 26.62 -9.82
N GLY A 78 0.83 25.70 -9.08
CA GLY A 78 -0.14 24.74 -9.59
C GLY A 78 -0.99 24.16 -8.47
N ILE A 79 -2.26 23.89 -8.75
CA ILE A 79 -3.21 23.35 -7.78
C ILE A 79 -3.24 21.82 -7.92
N ILE A 80 -2.77 21.13 -6.87
CA ILE A 80 -2.76 19.66 -6.78
C ILE A 80 -4.09 19.15 -6.19
N LYS A 81 -4.59 18.01 -6.70
CA LYS A 81 -5.77 17.28 -6.18
C LYS A 81 -6.97 18.21 -5.95
N GLU A 82 -7.32 19.06 -6.92
CA GLU A 82 -8.55 19.84 -6.83
C GLU A 82 -9.77 18.91 -6.88
N ARG A 83 -9.92 18.21 -7.99
CA ARG A 83 -10.85 17.10 -8.21
C ARG A 83 -10.15 15.77 -7.85
N ILE A 84 -10.93 14.68 -7.75
CA ILE A 84 -10.36 13.32 -7.62
C ILE A 84 -9.83 12.77 -8.95
N HIS A 85 -10.42 13.23 -10.06
CA HIS A 85 -10.00 12.92 -11.44
C HIS A 85 -8.62 13.52 -11.81
N ASP A 86 -8.14 14.49 -11.04
CA ASP A 86 -6.83 15.13 -11.25
C ASP A 86 -5.67 14.29 -10.69
N PHE A 87 -5.95 13.11 -10.11
CA PHE A 87 -4.95 12.26 -9.48
C PHE A 87 -5.35 10.78 -9.58
N LEU A 88 -4.93 10.17 -10.67
CA LEU A 88 -5.08 8.76 -11.00
C LEU A 88 -3.86 7.98 -10.49
N VAL A 89 -4.08 6.78 -9.95
CA VAL A 89 -3.01 5.88 -9.47
C VAL A 89 -3.31 4.43 -9.87
N ASN A 90 -2.58 3.92 -10.85
CA ASN A 90 -2.67 2.53 -11.31
C ASN A 90 -1.47 1.77 -10.76
N GLU A 91 -1.70 0.66 -10.06
CA GLU A 91 -0.64 -0.21 -9.56
C GLU A 91 0.18 -0.81 -10.70
N VAL A 92 1.49 -0.99 -10.50
CA VAL A 92 2.34 -1.77 -11.41
C VAL A 92 2.70 -3.08 -10.71
N ASP A 93 2.27 -4.20 -11.29
CA ASP A 93 2.45 -5.53 -10.71
C ASP A 93 3.92 -5.99 -10.70
N ARG A 94 4.20 -7.18 -10.13
CA ARG A 94 5.57 -7.74 -10.10
C ARG A 94 6.14 -8.04 -11.50
N ASN A 95 5.29 -8.22 -12.50
CA ASN A 95 5.70 -8.44 -13.89
C ASN A 95 6.02 -7.12 -14.62
N GLY A 96 5.66 -5.97 -14.04
CA GLY A 96 5.76 -4.66 -14.68
C GLY A 96 4.52 -4.26 -15.47
N LYS A 97 3.40 -5.00 -15.40
CA LYS A 97 2.15 -4.59 -16.05
C LYS A 97 1.42 -3.57 -15.18
N THR A 98 1.06 -2.43 -15.76
CA THR A 98 0.12 -1.47 -15.17
C THR A 98 -1.29 -2.07 -15.09
N VAL A 99 -1.90 -2.01 -13.92
CA VAL A 99 -3.21 -2.58 -13.63
C VAL A 99 -4.30 -1.61 -14.08
N HIS A 100 -5.13 -2.06 -15.02
CA HIS A 100 -6.29 -1.32 -15.53
C HIS A 100 -7.60 -2.08 -15.29
N LEU A 101 -8.71 -1.37 -15.44
CA LEU A 101 -10.06 -1.93 -15.50
C LEU A 101 -10.37 -2.27 -16.97
N GLU A 102 -10.32 -3.55 -17.35
CA GLU A 102 -10.39 -3.99 -18.76
C GLU A 102 -11.67 -4.79 -19.08
N SER A 103 -12.03 -5.78 -18.26
CA SER A 103 -13.17 -6.66 -18.56
C SER A 103 -13.81 -7.27 -17.32
N THR A 104 -15.15 -7.31 -17.27
CA THR A 104 -15.93 -7.95 -16.20
C THR A 104 -16.25 -9.43 -16.46
N GLU A 105 -15.64 -10.05 -17.48
CA GLU A 105 -15.88 -11.45 -17.82
C GLU A 105 -15.51 -12.43 -16.69
N ILE A 106 -16.31 -13.48 -16.54
CA ILE A 106 -16.13 -14.51 -15.52
C ILE A 106 -15.25 -15.64 -16.08
N PRO A 107 -14.14 -16.02 -15.42
CA PRO A 107 -13.31 -17.14 -15.82
C PRO A 107 -14.10 -18.44 -15.86
N LYS A 108 -14.03 -19.13 -16.99
CA LYS A 108 -14.56 -20.49 -17.14
C LYS A 108 -13.55 -21.49 -16.54
N PRO A 109 -14.00 -22.63 -15.99
CA PRO A 109 -13.08 -23.67 -15.50
C PRO A 109 -12.10 -24.10 -16.59
N GLN A 110 -10.84 -24.32 -16.21
CA GLN A 110 -9.87 -24.92 -17.12
C GLN A 110 -10.31 -26.36 -17.36
N LYS A 111 -10.73 -26.67 -18.60
CA LYS A 111 -10.79 -28.06 -19.05
C LYS A 111 -9.35 -28.58 -19.00
N SER A 112 -9.15 -29.74 -18.39
CA SER A 112 -7.84 -30.39 -18.31
C SER A 112 -7.31 -30.68 -19.71
N THR A 113 -6.41 -29.85 -20.20
CA THR A 113 -5.60 -30.12 -21.40
C THR A 113 -4.41 -30.95 -20.98
N THR A 114 -4.37 -32.20 -21.43
CA THR A 114 -3.13 -32.97 -21.53
C THR A 114 -2.21 -32.36 -22.59
N GLU A 115 -0.91 -32.66 -22.50
CA GLU A 115 0.09 -32.30 -23.52
C GLU A 115 -0.04 -33.16 -24.78
N ASP A 116 -1.21 -33.09 -25.42
CA ASP A 116 -1.36 -33.31 -26.87
C ASP A 116 -2.71 -32.73 -27.30
N GLY A 117 -2.74 -32.01 -28.42
CA GLY A 117 -3.84 -31.14 -28.83
C GLY A 117 -5.10 -31.83 -29.37
N SER A 118 -5.41 -33.05 -28.96
CA SER A 118 -6.60 -33.79 -29.40
C SER A 118 -7.78 -33.59 -28.43
N VAL A 119 -8.89 -33.09 -28.97
CA VAL A 119 -10.20 -33.18 -28.29
C VAL A 119 -10.79 -34.55 -28.62
N GLU A 120 -10.47 -35.56 -27.81
CA GLU A 120 -11.25 -36.80 -27.84
C GLU A 120 -12.61 -36.58 -27.16
N GLU A 121 -13.61 -36.24 -27.96
CA GLU A 121 -14.88 -36.94 -27.77
C GLU A 121 -14.62 -38.42 -28.08
N PRO A 122 -15.01 -39.38 -27.20
CA PRO A 122 -14.87 -40.79 -27.50
C PRO A 122 -15.81 -41.13 -28.65
N THR A 123 -15.28 -41.07 -29.87
CA THR A 123 -16.03 -41.25 -31.11
C THR A 123 -16.15 -42.74 -31.41
N ILE A 124 -16.75 -43.47 -30.47
CA ILE A 124 -17.34 -44.78 -30.74
C ILE A 124 -18.67 -44.47 -31.43
N SER A 125 -18.87 -45.01 -32.63
CA SER A 125 -20.08 -44.74 -33.40
C SER A 125 -21.32 -45.24 -32.66
N GLN A 126 -22.50 -44.64 -32.92
CA GLN A 126 -23.74 -45.10 -32.28
C GLN A 126 -24.04 -46.58 -32.58
N GLU A 127 -23.61 -47.07 -33.75
CA GLU A 127 -23.72 -48.46 -34.20
C GLU A 127 -22.80 -49.39 -33.38
N GLU A 128 -21.56 -48.99 -33.09
CA GLU A 128 -20.66 -49.74 -32.20
C GLU A 128 -21.18 -49.78 -30.76
N ILE A 129 -21.67 -48.65 -30.23
CA ILE A 129 -22.30 -48.61 -28.89
C ILE A 129 -23.53 -49.52 -28.84
N HIS A 130 -24.39 -49.49 -29.87
CA HIS A 130 -25.55 -50.38 -29.97
C HIS A 130 -25.11 -51.86 -29.98
N SER A 131 -24.08 -52.22 -30.75
CA SER A 131 -23.54 -53.59 -30.78
C SER A 131 -22.94 -54.06 -29.44
N LEU A 132 -22.37 -53.14 -28.65
CA LEU A 132 -21.83 -53.39 -27.32
C LEU A 132 -22.95 -53.58 -26.29
N VAL A 133 -24.04 -52.81 -26.40
CA VAL A 133 -25.24 -52.95 -25.57
C VAL A 133 -26.00 -54.23 -25.93
N GLU A 134 -26.17 -54.56 -27.22
CA GLU A 134 -26.79 -55.80 -27.71
C GLU A 134 -26.13 -57.05 -27.12
N LYS A 135 -24.78 -57.07 -27.06
CA LYS A 135 -24.02 -58.19 -26.47
C LYS A 135 -24.26 -58.41 -24.96
N VAL A 136 -24.66 -57.37 -24.22
CA VAL A 136 -24.72 -57.40 -22.75
C VAL A 136 -26.16 -57.48 -22.22
N VAL A 137 -27.12 -56.80 -22.86
CA VAL A 137 -28.54 -56.81 -22.44
C VAL A 137 -29.52 -57.40 -23.47
N GLY A 138 -29.00 -57.91 -24.59
CA GLY A 138 -29.79 -58.54 -25.65
C GLY A 138 -30.41 -57.54 -26.63
N LYS A 139 -30.66 -58.03 -27.86
CA LYS A 139 -31.09 -57.23 -29.01
C LYS A 139 -32.36 -56.42 -28.77
N GLU A 140 -33.41 -57.07 -28.28
CA GLU A 140 -34.72 -56.46 -28.01
C GLU A 140 -34.61 -55.30 -26.99
N THR A 141 -33.75 -55.44 -25.98
CA THR A 141 -33.46 -54.39 -25.01
C THR A 141 -32.63 -53.25 -25.59
N ALA A 142 -31.65 -53.56 -26.44
CA ALA A 142 -30.80 -52.56 -27.11
C ALA A 142 -31.63 -51.68 -28.06
N ASP A 143 -32.51 -52.28 -28.85
CA ASP A 143 -33.43 -51.57 -29.75
C ASP A 143 -34.43 -50.69 -28.98
N ALA A 144 -34.94 -51.17 -27.83
CA ALA A 144 -35.78 -50.35 -26.94
C ALA A 144 -35.05 -49.14 -26.35
N ILE A 145 -33.76 -49.26 -26.04
CA ILE A 145 -32.92 -48.16 -25.54
C ILE A 145 -32.59 -47.17 -26.67
N GLN A 146 -32.37 -47.64 -27.89
CA GLN A 146 -32.19 -46.80 -29.07
C GLN A 146 -33.47 -45.99 -29.37
N ALA A 147 -34.64 -46.63 -29.37
CA ALA A 147 -35.93 -45.95 -29.53
C ALA A 147 -36.21 -44.92 -28.41
N MET A 148 -35.76 -45.20 -27.18
CA MET A 148 -35.80 -44.25 -26.07
C MET A 148 -34.89 -43.03 -26.30
N LEU A 149 -33.71 -43.22 -26.90
CA LEU A 149 -32.78 -42.13 -27.25
C LEU A 149 -33.28 -41.26 -28.41
N GLU A 150 -33.99 -41.86 -29.37
CA GLU A 150 -34.58 -41.18 -30.53
C GLU A 150 -35.83 -40.34 -30.18
N ASN A 151 -36.51 -40.65 -29.07
CA ASN A 151 -37.68 -39.87 -28.60
C ASN A 151 -37.48 -39.25 -27.19
N PRO A 152 -36.66 -38.19 -27.06
CA PRO A 152 -36.35 -37.55 -25.77
C PRO A 152 -37.50 -36.73 -25.15
N ALA A 153 -38.69 -36.74 -25.75
CA ALA A 153 -39.87 -36.06 -25.20
C ALA A 153 -40.45 -36.79 -23.99
N ASP A 154 -40.42 -38.13 -23.96
CA ASP A 154 -40.91 -38.92 -22.83
C ASP A 154 -39.83 -39.14 -21.76
N LYS A 155 -39.71 -38.15 -20.87
CA LYS A 155 -38.80 -38.18 -19.71
C LYS A 155 -39.22 -39.14 -18.60
N LYS A 156 -40.32 -39.90 -18.76
CA LYS A 156 -40.76 -40.94 -17.82
C LYS A 156 -40.48 -42.36 -18.31
N ALA A 157 -40.10 -42.54 -19.57
CA ALA A 157 -39.74 -43.86 -20.11
C ALA A 157 -38.64 -44.55 -19.27
N THR A 158 -38.80 -45.86 -19.10
CA THR A 158 -37.85 -46.76 -18.44
C THR A 158 -37.82 -48.09 -19.17
N VAL A 159 -36.63 -48.60 -19.49
CA VAL A 159 -36.44 -49.93 -20.11
C VAL A 159 -35.95 -50.89 -19.04
N THR A 160 -36.55 -52.08 -18.95
CA THR A 160 -36.11 -53.13 -18.01
C THR A 160 -35.40 -54.21 -18.78
N CYS A 161 -34.12 -54.42 -18.49
CA CYS A 161 -33.33 -55.51 -19.04
C CYS A 161 -33.77 -56.86 -18.46
N PRO A 162 -33.58 -57.98 -19.18
CA PRO A 162 -33.85 -59.31 -18.65
C PRO A 162 -33.06 -59.61 -17.36
N PRO A 163 -33.53 -60.54 -16.49
CA PRO A 163 -32.85 -60.88 -15.25
C PRO A 163 -31.43 -61.39 -15.51
N GLN A 164 -30.45 -60.87 -14.76
CA GLN A 164 -29.07 -61.34 -14.81
C GLN A 164 -28.71 -61.93 -13.44
N ASP A 165 -28.60 -63.26 -13.38
CA ASP A 165 -28.30 -63.98 -12.13
C ASP A 165 -26.89 -63.68 -11.60
N ASP A 166 -25.92 -63.51 -12.51
CA ASP A 166 -24.54 -63.21 -12.13
C ASP A 166 -24.39 -61.75 -11.64
N LYS A 167 -23.63 -61.58 -10.55
CA LYS A 167 -23.26 -60.28 -9.99
C LYS A 167 -22.18 -59.59 -10.82
N GLN A 168 -21.32 -60.36 -11.50
CA GLN A 168 -20.26 -59.80 -12.34
C GLN A 168 -20.84 -59.13 -13.59
N GLN A 169 -21.66 -59.84 -14.37
CA GLN A 169 -22.36 -59.30 -15.56
C GLN A 169 -23.17 -58.02 -15.26
N ARG A 170 -23.87 -57.98 -14.11
CA ARG A 170 -24.58 -56.76 -13.69
C ARG A 170 -23.64 -55.58 -13.43
N THR A 171 -22.47 -55.84 -12.86
CA THR A 171 -21.45 -54.81 -12.58
C THR A 171 -20.85 -54.27 -13.89
N GLU A 172 -20.52 -55.17 -14.82
CA GLU A 172 -20.04 -54.82 -16.18
C GLU A 172 -21.10 -54.00 -16.94
N THR A 173 -22.38 -54.38 -16.86
CA THR A 173 -23.49 -53.60 -17.43
C THR A 173 -23.56 -52.19 -16.83
N HIS A 174 -23.54 -52.05 -15.50
CA HIS A 174 -23.55 -50.74 -14.85
C HIS A 174 -22.34 -49.87 -15.25
N GLN A 175 -21.17 -50.48 -15.43
CA GLN A 175 -19.96 -49.78 -15.84
C GLN A 175 -20.04 -49.31 -17.30
N LEU A 176 -20.47 -50.17 -18.22
CA LEU A 176 -20.64 -49.84 -19.64
C LEU A 176 -21.58 -48.65 -19.84
N PHE A 177 -22.74 -48.64 -19.14
CA PHE A 177 -23.68 -47.51 -19.20
C PHE A 177 -23.08 -46.22 -18.61
N LYS A 178 -22.31 -46.31 -17.53
CA LYS A 178 -21.67 -45.16 -16.89
C LYS A 178 -20.57 -44.54 -17.75
N GLU A 179 -19.80 -45.35 -18.47
CA GLU A 179 -18.73 -44.91 -19.37
C GLU A 179 -19.28 -44.25 -20.65
N HIS A 180 -20.30 -44.86 -21.28
CA HIS A 180 -20.77 -44.45 -22.60
C HIS A 180 -21.96 -43.48 -22.57
N PHE A 181 -22.89 -43.61 -21.62
CA PHE A 181 -24.14 -42.81 -21.61
C PHE A 181 -24.17 -41.68 -20.56
N LYS A 182 -23.23 -41.64 -19.61
CA LYS A 182 -22.95 -40.53 -18.67
C LYS A 182 -24.21 -39.77 -18.16
N ASN A 183 -24.38 -38.50 -18.53
CA ASN A 183 -25.46 -37.62 -18.05
C ASN A 183 -26.78 -37.79 -18.84
N LYS A 184 -26.94 -38.85 -19.66
CA LYS A 184 -28.16 -39.12 -20.43
C LYS A 184 -29.00 -40.22 -19.77
N LEU A 185 -28.40 -41.38 -19.49
CA LEU A 185 -29.10 -42.55 -18.93
C LEU A 185 -28.41 -43.05 -17.64
N VAL A 186 -29.22 -43.55 -16.70
CA VAL A 186 -28.80 -44.12 -15.42
C VAL A 186 -29.42 -45.51 -15.27
N THR A 187 -28.60 -46.48 -14.87
CA THR A 187 -29.00 -47.85 -14.57
C THR A 187 -29.27 -48.04 -13.07
N THR A 188 -30.25 -48.86 -12.69
CA THR A 188 -30.55 -49.20 -11.30
C THR A 188 -31.04 -50.66 -11.22
N THR A 189 -30.50 -51.48 -10.33
CA THR A 189 -30.97 -52.86 -10.13
C THR A 189 -32.25 -52.88 -9.30
N GLN A 190 -33.28 -53.57 -9.76
CA GLN A 190 -34.51 -53.86 -9.01
C GLN A 190 -34.86 -55.34 -9.23
N ASP A 191 -35.14 -56.08 -8.16
CA ASP A 191 -35.61 -57.48 -8.21
C ASP A 191 -34.86 -58.43 -9.16
N GLY A 192 -33.53 -58.27 -9.23
CA GLY A 192 -32.63 -59.09 -10.07
C GLY A 192 -32.45 -58.60 -11.51
N SER A 193 -33.29 -57.68 -11.99
CA SER A 193 -33.18 -57.04 -13.31
C SER A 193 -32.52 -55.65 -13.23
N ILE A 194 -32.05 -55.14 -14.37
CA ILE A 194 -31.49 -53.78 -14.48
C ILE A 194 -32.53 -52.89 -15.17
N VAL A 195 -32.91 -51.79 -14.51
CA VAL A 195 -33.78 -50.77 -15.08
C VAL A 195 -32.94 -49.59 -15.56
N VAL A 196 -33.04 -49.28 -16.85
CA VAL A 196 -32.46 -48.09 -17.49
C VAL A 196 -33.49 -46.96 -17.47
N ARG A 197 -33.10 -45.78 -17.01
CA ARG A 197 -33.95 -44.57 -16.95
C ARG A 197 -33.18 -43.32 -17.36
N TRP A 198 -33.89 -42.24 -17.66
CA TRP A 198 -33.28 -40.92 -17.84
C TRP A 198 -32.53 -40.44 -16.59
N TRP A 199 -31.39 -39.79 -16.81
CA TRP A 199 -30.61 -39.09 -15.79
C TRP A 199 -31.39 -37.90 -15.21
N ARG A 200 -31.27 -37.67 -13.90
CA ARG A 200 -31.89 -36.53 -13.19
C ARG A 200 -30.83 -35.73 -12.43
N PRO A 201 -30.99 -34.40 -12.24
CA PRO A 201 -30.05 -33.59 -11.46
C PRO A 201 -29.83 -34.06 -10.02
N SER A 202 -30.78 -34.80 -9.43
CA SER A 202 -30.66 -35.45 -8.12
C SER A 202 -29.68 -36.62 -8.07
N ASP A 203 -29.34 -37.21 -9.22
CA ASP A 203 -28.41 -38.34 -9.32
C ASP A 203 -26.93 -37.89 -9.27
N LYS A 204 -26.69 -36.57 -9.16
CA LYS A 204 -25.36 -35.96 -9.13
C LYS A 204 -24.67 -36.21 -7.77
N ASN A 205 -24.10 -37.41 -7.60
CA ASN A 205 -23.27 -37.76 -6.45
C ASN A 205 -21.87 -37.10 -6.55
N ASP A 206 -21.85 -35.77 -6.52
CA ASP A 206 -20.66 -34.95 -6.77
C ASP A 206 -19.77 -34.91 -5.52
N LYS A 207 -18.89 -35.90 -5.40
CA LYS A 207 -17.82 -35.94 -4.39
C LYS A 207 -16.62 -35.05 -4.73
N ARG A 208 -16.77 -34.06 -5.62
CA ARG A 208 -15.78 -32.98 -5.75
C ARG A 208 -15.76 -32.20 -4.45
N THR A 209 -14.63 -32.20 -3.78
CA THR A 209 -14.44 -31.28 -2.66
C THR A 209 -14.35 -29.87 -3.23
N MET A 210 -14.73 -28.87 -2.43
CA MET A 210 -14.58 -27.45 -2.80
C MET A 210 -13.14 -27.14 -3.27
N LYS A 211 -12.14 -27.82 -2.72
CA LYS A 211 -10.73 -27.74 -3.14
C LYS A 211 -10.53 -28.12 -4.61
N ASP A 212 -11.17 -29.20 -5.07
CA ASP A 212 -11.04 -29.70 -6.45
C ASP A 212 -11.69 -28.74 -7.46
N GLU A 213 -12.76 -28.04 -7.05
CA GLU A 213 -13.38 -26.99 -7.86
C GLU A 213 -12.48 -25.77 -8.02
N PHE A 214 -11.82 -25.31 -6.95
CA PHE A 214 -10.87 -24.19 -7.01
C PHE A 214 -9.57 -24.55 -7.75
N GLU A 215 -9.05 -25.78 -7.61
CA GLU A 215 -7.89 -26.22 -8.38
C GLU A 215 -8.21 -26.23 -9.89
N ALA A 216 -9.39 -26.74 -10.29
CA ALA A 216 -9.87 -26.71 -11.68
C ALA A 216 -10.16 -25.29 -12.23
N LEU A 217 -10.22 -24.29 -11.36
CA LEU A 217 -10.33 -22.87 -11.75
C LEU A 217 -8.97 -22.19 -11.92
N GLY A 218 -7.89 -22.74 -11.34
CA GLY A 218 -6.53 -22.19 -11.36
C GLY A 218 -5.94 -21.86 -9.97
N GLY A 219 -6.67 -22.12 -8.89
CA GLY A 219 -6.20 -21.99 -7.51
C GLY A 219 -7.24 -21.42 -6.53
N PRO A 220 -6.97 -21.48 -5.22
CA PRO A 220 -7.93 -21.11 -4.17
C PRO A 220 -8.12 -19.61 -3.96
N TYR A 221 -7.37 -18.74 -4.65
CA TYR A 221 -7.51 -17.29 -4.55
C TYR A 221 -8.06 -16.70 -5.85
N LEU A 222 -9.11 -15.90 -5.74
CA LEU A 222 -9.60 -15.06 -6.83
C LEU A 222 -8.86 -13.72 -6.82
N GLN A 223 -7.98 -13.49 -7.79
CA GLN A 223 -7.44 -12.17 -8.12
C GLN A 223 -8.47 -11.36 -8.93
N PHE A 224 -8.54 -10.06 -8.70
CA PHE A 224 -9.31 -9.09 -9.48
C PHE A 224 -8.69 -7.68 -9.38
N SER A 225 -8.92 -6.86 -10.41
CA SER A 225 -8.67 -5.41 -10.37
C SER A 225 -9.74 -4.73 -9.51
N LEU A 226 -9.32 -3.91 -8.55
CA LEU A 226 -10.14 -3.01 -7.75
C LEU A 226 -9.89 -1.57 -8.19
N TYR A 227 -10.88 -0.96 -8.83
CA TYR A 227 -10.96 0.48 -9.06
C TYR A 227 -11.79 1.12 -7.93
N LYS A 228 -11.29 2.21 -7.33
CA LYS A 228 -11.98 2.95 -6.25
C LYS A 228 -11.87 4.46 -6.41
N GLU A 229 -12.94 5.16 -6.04
CA GLU A 229 -13.04 6.62 -6.09
C GLU A 229 -13.15 7.22 -4.68
N ASN A 230 -12.30 8.20 -4.34
CA ASN A 230 -12.37 8.95 -3.08
C ASN A 230 -12.40 8.09 -1.79
N LYS A 231 -11.80 6.88 -1.83
CA LYS A 231 -11.84 5.87 -0.76
C LYS A 231 -10.48 5.36 -0.39
N ASP A 232 -10.34 5.03 0.89
CA ASP A 232 -9.22 4.26 1.40
C ASP A 232 -9.33 2.78 0.94
N THR A 233 -8.20 2.10 0.70
CA THR A 233 -8.20 0.68 0.29
C THR A 233 -8.91 -0.19 1.32
N MET A 234 -8.73 0.04 2.62
CA MET A 234 -9.44 -0.70 3.67
C MET A 234 -10.94 -0.35 3.71
N GLU A 235 -11.34 0.87 3.37
CA GLU A 235 -12.77 1.23 3.24
C GLU A 235 -13.42 0.43 2.10
N ALA A 236 -12.77 0.38 0.93
CA ALA A 236 -13.24 -0.38 -0.22
C ALA A 236 -13.30 -1.89 0.06
N VAL A 237 -12.23 -2.48 0.62
CA VAL A 237 -12.17 -3.90 1.02
C VAL A 237 -13.27 -4.24 2.02
N ASN A 238 -13.49 -3.41 3.06
CA ASN A 238 -14.56 -3.64 4.03
C ASN A 238 -15.96 -3.57 3.40
N ASN A 239 -16.18 -2.71 2.41
CA ASN A 239 -17.45 -2.63 1.69
C ASN A 239 -17.67 -3.86 0.80
N ILE A 240 -16.65 -4.30 0.05
CA ILE A 240 -16.70 -5.56 -0.71
C ILE A 240 -17.00 -6.74 0.22
N CYS A 241 -16.33 -6.83 1.38
CA CYS A 241 -16.60 -7.87 2.36
C CYS A 241 -18.04 -7.86 2.87
N LYS A 242 -18.62 -6.69 3.17
CA LYS A 242 -20.02 -6.58 3.60
C LYS A 242 -21.00 -6.96 2.49
N THR A 243 -20.87 -6.37 1.31
CA THR A 243 -21.79 -6.58 0.18
C THR A 243 -21.74 -8.03 -0.31
N CYS A 244 -20.54 -8.59 -0.49
CA CYS A 244 -20.37 -9.97 -0.91
C CYS A 244 -20.60 -10.98 0.23
N ARG A 245 -20.58 -10.57 1.51
CA ARG A 245 -20.54 -11.43 2.72
C ARG A 245 -19.25 -12.27 2.84
N LEU A 246 -18.11 -11.68 2.50
CA LEU A 246 -16.77 -12.26 2.68
C LEU A 246 -16.16 -11.81 4.01
N ALA A 247 -15.17 -12.56 4.53
CA ALA A 247 -14.46 -12.16 5.73
C ALA A 247 -13.40 -11.09 5.39
N PRO A 248 -13.20 -10.02 6.19
CA PRO A 248 -12.13 -9.04 5.93
C PRO A 248 -10.73 -9.65 5.84
N LYS A 249 -10.49 -10.76 6.54
CA LYS A 249 -9.22 -11.52 6.49
C LYS A 249 -9.03 -12.37 5.24
N SER A 250 -10.07 -12.59 4.43
CA SER A 250 -9.93 -13.37 3.19
C SER A 250 -9.46 -12.52 2.01
N LEU A 251 -9.45 -11.19 2.12
CA LEU A 251 -8.95 -10.28 1.09
C LEU A 251 -7.54 -9.79 1.44
N SER A 252 -6.64 -9.83 0.46
CA SER A 252 -5.26 -9.35 0.54
C SER A 252 -4.90 -8.49 -0.67
N TYR A 253 -3.95 -7.58 -0.50
CA TYR A 253 -3.56 -6.59 -1.51
C TYR A 253 -2.08 -6.22 -1.35
N ALA A 254 -1.43 -5.82 -2.44
CA ALA A 254 0.01 -5.51 -2.45
C ALA A 254 0.35 -4.20 -1.70
N GLY A 255 -0.56 -3.22 -1.70
CA GLY A 255 -0.40 -1.99 -0.93
C GLY A 255 -1.70 -1.18 -0.79
N THR A 256 -1.72 -0.22 0.12
CA THR A 256 -2.80 0.78 0.24
C THR A 256 -2.55 1.94 -0.72
N LYS A 257 -3.59 2.44 -1.40
CA LYS A 257 -3.50 3.58 -2.33
C LYS A 257 -4.22 4.81 -1.75
N ASP A 258 -3.86 6.01 -2.21
CA ASP A 258 -4.44 7.30 -1.79
C ASP A 258 -5.98 7.28 -1.65
N ARG A 259 -6.48 7.93 -0.61
CA ARG A 259 -7.93 8.17 -0.44
C ARG A 259 -8.46 9.17 -1.46
N ARG A 260 -7.86 10.38 -1.51
CA ARG A 260 -8.30 11.48 -2.41
C ARG A 260 -7.63 11.32 -3.78
N ALA A 261 -8.09 10.30 -4.49
CA ALA A 261 -7.62 9.89 -5.80
C ALA A 261 -8.68 8.99 -6.46
N ILE A 262 -8.50 8.69 -7.74
CA ILE A 262 -9.07 7.51 -8.39
C ILE A 262 -7.93 6.51 -8.53
N THR A 263 -8.13 5.26 -8.10
CA THR A 263 -7.01 4.30 -8.03
C THR A 263 -7.41 2.91 -8.45
N VAL A 264 -6.53 2.23 -9.20
CA VAL A 264 -6.69 0.83 -9.62
C VAL A 264 -5.57 -0.02 -9.02
N GLN A 265 -5.91 -1.15 -8.41
CA GLN A 265 -4.96 -2.06 -7.78
C GLN A 265 -5.43 -3.52 -7.84
N ASN A 266 -4.52 -4.49 -7.80
CA ASN A 266 -4.90 -5.89 -7.66
C ASN A 266 -5.31 -6.23 -6.22
N VAL A 267 -6.28 -7.12 -6.08
CA VAL A 267 -6.75 -7.71 -4.82
C VAL A 267 -6.94 -9.21 -5.02
N THR A 268 -6.53 -10.02 -4.05
CA THR A 268 -6.81 -11.48 -4.01
C THR A 268 -7.79 -11.81 -2.89
N ALA A 269 -8.80 -12.62 -3.18
CA ALA A 269 -9.79 -13.11 -2.22
C ALA A 269 -9.77 -14.65 -2.11
N TYR A 270 -9.46 -15.16 -0.93
CA TYR A 270 -9.44 -16.59 -0.62
C TYR A 270 -10.86 -17.20 -0.67
N HIS A 271 -11.02 -18.30 -1.41
CA HIS A 271 -12.27 -19.04 -1.59
C HIS A 271 -13.47 -18.17 -2.01
N ALA A 272 -13.22 -17.12 -2.79
CA ALA A 272 -14.26 -16.29 -3.40
C ALA A 272 -14.51 -16.69 -4.86
N LEU A 273 -15.77 -16.72 -5.28
CA LEU A 273 -16.16 -16.97 -6.68
C LEU A 273 -16.39 -15.63 -7.40
N ALA A 274 -15.88 -15.48 -8.63
CA ALA A 274 -16.01 -14.25 -9.42
C ALA A 274 -17.48 -13.81 -9.62
N ASP A 275 -18.35 -14.77 -9.93
CA ASP A 275 -19.81 -14.62 -10.04
C ASP A 275 -20.46 -13.93 -8.81
N ARG A 276 -19.91 -14.13 -7.60
CA ARG A 276 -20.37 -13.49 -6.37
C ARG A 276 -20.03 -11.99 -6.32
N LEU A 277 -18.90 -11.61 -6.90
CA LEU A 277 -18.46 -10.21 -7.02
C LEU A 277 -19.24 -9.51 -8.15
N VAL A 278 -19.43 -10.17 -9.29
CA VAL A 278 -20.23 -9.65 -10.41
C VAL A 278 -21.68 -9.37 -9.98
N ARG A 279 -22.32 -10.26 -9.20
CA ARG A 279 -23.66 -9.97 -8.62
C ARG A 279 -23.68 -8.79 -7.64
N ALA A 280 -22.55 -8.50 -6.99
CA ALA A 280 -22.42 -7.37 -6.07
C ALA A 280 -22.10 -6.04 -6.78
N GLN A 281 -21.71 -6.08 -8.06
CA GLN A 281 -21.18 -4.96 -8.82
C GLN A 281 -22.09 -3.72 -8.79
N GLU A 282 -23.40 -3.88 -8.99
CA GLU A 282 -24.33 -2.72 -9.03
C GLU A 282 -24.33 -1.93 -7.70
N ILE A 283 -24.28 -2.65 -6.57
CA ILE A 283 -24.23 -2.04 -5.23
C ILE A 283 -22.85 -1.40 -4.98
N LEU A 284 -21.78 -2.01 -5.48
CA LEU A 284 -20.41 -1.49 -5.36
C LEU A 284 -20.20 -0.24 -6.23
N ASN A 285 -20.69 -0.23 -7.47
CA ASN A 285 -20.61 0.92 -8.40
C ASN A 285 -21.27 2.16 -7.78
N ARG A 286 -22.46 2.01 -7.15
CA ARG A 286 -23.15 3.08 -6.41
C ARG A 286 -22.35 3.61 -5.20
N GLN A 287 -21.31 2.89 -4.78
CA GLN A 287 -20.38 3.30 -3.74
C GLN A 287 -19.04 3.80 -4.30
N GLY A 288 -18.87 3.96 -5.62
CA GLY A 288 -17.58 4.33 -6.23
C GLY A 288 -16.52 3.23 -6.12
N ILE A 289 -16.96 1.96 -6.23
CA ILE A 289 -16.12 0.76 -6.19
C ILE A 289 -16.46 -0.11 -7.39
N TYR A 290 -15.49 -0.44 -8.21
CA TYR A 290 -15.67 -1.26 -9.40
C TYR A 290 -14.65 -2.40 -9.36
N VAL A 291 -15.10 -3.64 -9.61
CA VAL A 291 -14.23 -4.81 -9.70
C VAL A 291 -14.30 -5.46 -11.08
N ALA A 292 -13.15 -5.90 -11.60
CA ALA A 292 -13.01 -6.50 -12.94
C ALA A 292 -11.77 -7.41 -13.01
N ASN A 293 -11.45 -7.90 -14.21
CA ASN A 293 -10.22 -8.65 -14.53
C ASN A 293 -10.03 -9.88 -13.61
N PHE A 294 -11.10 -10.64 -13.43
CA PHE A 294 -11.14 -11.81 -12.56
C PHE A 294 -10.18 -12.91 -13.07
N LYS A 295 -9.38 -13.49 -12.18
CA LYS A 295 -8.47 -14.61 -12.47
C LYS A 295 -8.27 -15.44 -11.21
N TYR A 296 -8.29 -16.76 -11.29
CA TYR A 296 -7.89 -17.60 -10.15
C TYR A 296 -6.38 -17.85 -10.15
N VAL A 297 -5.79 -17.84 -8.96
CA VAL A 297 -4.34 -17.94 -8.73
C VAL A 297 -4.05 -18.79 -7.50
N LYS A 298 -2.85 -19.37 -7.46
CA LYS A 298 -2.40 -20.28 -6.40
C LYS A 298 -2.03 -19.56 -5.10
N ASN A 299 -1.53 -18.33 -5.18
CA ASN A 299 -1.00 -17.55 -4.05
C ASN A 299 -1.80 -16.26 -3.82
N ALA A 300 -1.91 -15.84 -2.55
CA ALA A 300 -2.39 -14.51 -2.20
C ALA A 300 -1.33 -13.44 -2.48
N LEU A 301 -1.77 -12.20 -2.75
CA LEU A 301 -0.90 -11.03 -2.69
C LEU A 301 -0.45 -10.77 -1.24
N LYS A 302 0.85 -10.63 -1.04
CA LYS A 302 1.50 -10.15 0.19
C LYS A 302 1.72 -8.63 0.09
N LEU A 303 1.84 -7.97 1.24
CA LEU A 303 2.21 -6.55 1.27
C LEU A 303 3.62 -6.39 0.70
N GLY A 304 3.78 -5.56 -0.33
CA GLY A 304 5.04 -5.41 -1.08
C GLY A 304 5.07 -6.12 -2.44
N ASP A 305 4.05 -6.91 -2.81
CA ASP A 305 3.95 -7.55 -4.15
C ASP A 305 3.57 -6.56 -5.29
N LEU A 306 4.24 -5.41 -5.36
CA LEU A 306 4.15 -4.44 -6.46
C LEU A 306 5.54 -3.89 -6.80
N LYS A 307 5.80 -3.60 -8.08
CA LYS A 307 7.00 -2.86 -8.48
C LYS A 307 6.85 -1.36 -8.25
N GLY A 308 5.63 -0.84 -8.42
CA GLY A 308 5.40 0.59 -8.40
C GLY A 308 3.96 1.02 -8.62
N ASN A 309 3.80 2.28 -9.03
CA ASN A 309 2.52 2.84 -9.44
C ASN A 309 2.75 3.79 -10.62
N ARG A 310 1.93 3.67 -11.67
CA ARG A 310 1.77 4.68 -12.72
C ARG A 310 0.78 5.73 -12.20
N PHE A 311 1.16 6.99 -12.30
CA PHE A 311 0.33 8.13 -11.92
C PHE A 311 -0.14 8.86 -13.17
N GLY A 312 -1.38 9.36 -13.13
CA GLY A 312 -1.88 10.41 -14.03
C GLY A 312 -2.28 11.61 -13.19
N ILE A 313 -1.61 12.74 -13.36
CA ILE A 313 -1.72 13.90 -12.47
C ILE A 313 -2.06 15.12 -13.31
N VAL A 314 -3.05 15.90 -12.87
CA VAL A 314 -3.34 17.22 -13.43
C VAL A 314 -3.00 18.30 -12.42
N LEU A 315 -2.11 19.22 -12.78
CA LEU A 315 -1.93 20.48 -12.10
C LEU A 315 -2.90 21.50 -12.72
N ARG A 316 -3.77 22.10 -11.91
CA ARG A 316 -4.71 23.14 -12.35
C ARG A 316 -4.20 24.54 -12.05
N ASN A 317 -4.57 25.51 -12.90
CA ASN A 317 -4.19 26.92 -12.75
C ASN A 317 -2.67 27.07 -12.66
N VAL A 318 -2.00 26.56 -13.69
CA VAL A 318 -0.54 26.62 -13.82
C VAL A 318 -0.13 28.04 -14.21
N ALA A 319 0.68 28.68 -13.36
CA ALA A 319 1.05 30.09 -13.50
C ALA A 319 2.44 30.35 -12.90
N GLY A 320 3.01 31.54 -13.17
CA GLY A 320 4.31 31.98 -12.64
C GLY A 320 5.54 31.56 -13.46
N ALA A 321 5.38 30.72 -14.49
CA ALA A 321 6.42 30.38 -15.45
C ALA A 321 5.83 30.17 -16.86
N SER A 322 6.69 30.27 -17.88
CA SER A 322 6.31 29.92 -19.26
C SER A 322 6.33 28.41 -19.48
N GLN A 323 5.76 27.93 -20.59
CA GLN A 323 5.71 26.49 -20.86
C GLN A 323 7.13 25.90 -21.02
N GLU A 324 8.05 26.64 -21.62
CA GLU A 324 9.44 26.25 -21.83
C GLU A 324 10.19 25.99 -20.51
N ILE A 325 9.95 26.82 -19.48
CA ILE A 325 10.55 26.65 -18.13
C ILE A 325 9.95 25.40 -17.44
N ILE A 326 8.65 25.16 -17.61
CA ILE A 326 7.99 23.96 -17.08
C ILE A 326 8.57 22.70 -17.75
N GLU A 327 8.77 22.74 -19.07
CA GLU A 327 9.41 21.66 -19.83
C GLU A 327 10.88 21.47 -19.45
N GLU A 328 11.65 22.54 -19.20
CA GLU A 328 13.01 22.45 -18.68
C GLU A 328 13.02 21.70 -17.33
N SER A 329 12.11 22.06 -16.42
CA SER A 329 11.99 21.40 -15.11
C SER A 329 11.59 19.93 -15.23
N LEU A 330 10.71 19.57 -16.17
CA LEU A 330 10.29 18.18 -16.43
C LEU A 330 11.40 17.35 -17.08
N ASN A 331 12.16 17.94 -18.00
CA ASN A 331 13.34 17.31 -18.60
C ASN A 331 14.46 17.11 -17.56
N HIS A 332 14.65 18.07 -16.64
CA HIS A 332 15.57 17.91 -15.51
C HIS A 332 15.14 16.77 -14.58
N LEU A 333 13.86 16.69 -14.22
CA LEU A 333 13.30 15.56 -13.44
C LEU A 333 13.58 14.22 -14.14
N LYS A 334 13.39 14.15 -15.47
CA LYS A 334 13.62 12.93 -16.28
C LYS A 334 15.08 12.48 -16.31
N LYS A 335 16.03 13.39 -16.14
CA LYS A 335 17.47 13.11 -16.20
C LYS A 335 18.11 12.90 -14.83
N ASN A 336 17.70 13.69 -13.83
CA ASN A 336 18.36 13.78 -12.53
C ASN A 336 17.49 13.22 -11.39
N GLY A 337 16.22 12.88 -11.65
CA GLY A 337 15.29 12.36 -10.64
C GLY A 337 14.82 13.42 -9.64
N PHE A 338 14.48 12.98 -8.43
CA PHE A 338 14.02 13.80 -7.32
C PHE A 338 14.54 13.25 -5.98
N ILE A 339 14.63 14.08 -4.94
CA ILE A 339 15.01 13.62 -3.60
C ILE A 339 13.87 12.80 -2.99
N ASN A 340 14.16 11.58 -2.56
CA ASN A 340 13.17 10.56 -2.21
C ASN A 340 12.58 10.74 -0.79
N TYR A 341 12.26 11.97 -0.40
CA TYR A 341 11.71 12.32 0.90
C TYR A 341 10.44 11.52 1.26
N TYR A 342 10.22 11.34 2.56
CA TYR A 342 8.91 11.03 3.09
C TYR A 342 8.05 12.29 3.04
N GLY A 343 7.06 12.32 2.14
CA GLY A 343 6.16 13.47 1.99
C GLY A 343 5.23 13.67 3.20
N MET A 344 4.60 14.85 3.28
CA MET A 344 3.74 15.28 4.41
C MET A 344 2.67 14.26 4.84
N GLN A 345 2.16 13.45 3.91
CA GLN A 345 1.22 12.35 4.19
C GLN A 345 1.73 11.39 5.28
N ARG A 346 3.05 11.16 5.37
CA ARG A 346 3.70 10.29 6.37
C ARG A 346 3.60 10.85 7.79
N PHE A 347 3.58 12.17 7.92
CA PHE A 347 3.53 12.89 9.19
C PHE A 347 2.09 13.29 9.59
N GLY A 348 1.10 12.96 8.76
CA GLY A 348 -0.31 13.30 8.98
C GLY A 348 -0.65 14.72 8.51
N THR A 349 -1.96 15.01 8.42
CA THR A 349 -2.50 16.28 7.90
C THR A 349 -3.08 17.19 9.00
N GLY A 350 -2.77 16.91 10.26
CA GLY A 350 -3.20 17.71 11.41
C GLY A 350 -2.10 18.60 11.94
N SER A 351 -2.43 19.47 12.91
CA SER A 351 -1.46 20.29 13.64
C SER A 351 -0.54 19.49 14.58
N ILE A 352 -0.81 18.20 14.78
CA ILE A 352 0.01 17.28 15.58
C ILE A 352 0.59 16.22 14.64
N SER A 353 1.91 16.23 14.45
CA SER A 353 2.59 15.30 13.54
C SER A 353 2.69 13.89 14.11
N THR A 354 2.50 12.88 13.26
CA THR A 354 2.64 11.45 13.61
C THR A 354 4.00 11.11 14.23
N HIS A 355 5.08 11.80 13.83
CA HIS A 355 6.42 11.58 14.40
C HIS A 355 6.56 12.07 15.86
N THR A 356 5.78 13.08 16.30
CA THR A 356 5.81 13.58 17.68
C THR A 356 5.23 12.57 18.67
N VAL A 357 4.20 11.82 18.26
CA VAL A 357 3.74 10.65 19.01
C VAL A 357 4.82 9.56 19.01
N GLY A 358 5.49 9.36 17.87
CA GLY A 358 6.58 8.38 17.70
C GLY A 358 7.74 8.53 18.67
N ARG A 359 8.29 9.74 18.84
CA ARG A 359 9.36 10.03 19.81
C ARG A 359 8.96 9.65 21.24
N HIS A 360 7.74 10.00 21.68
CA HIS A 360 7.28 9.66 23.03
C HIS A 360 7.07 8.15 23.21
N VAL A 361 6.61 7.43 22.18
CA VAL A 361 6.55 5.96 22.20
C VAL A 361 7.95 5.34 22.34
N LEU A 362 8.95 5.85 21.61
CA LEU A 362 10.34 5.35 21.70
C LEU A 362 10.97 5.62 23.08
N LYS A 363 10.67 6.77 23.69
CA LYS A 363 11.10 7.11 25.06
C LYS A 363 10.37 6.34 26.16
N GLY A 364 9.22 5.72 25.87
CA GLY A 364 8.34 5.13 26.87
C GLY A 364 7.43 6.14 27.60
N ASP A 365 7.30 7.36 27.08
CA ASP A 365 6.43 8.44 27.59
C ASP A 365 4.95 8.18 27.19
N TRP A 366 4.39 7.02 27.57
CA TRP A 366 3.06 6.55 27.13
C TRP A 366 1.93 7.55 27.39
N LYS A 367 2.01 8.28 28.52
CA LYS A 367 1.04 9.32 28.88
C LYS A 367 1.02 10.44 27.84
N GLU A 368 2.19 10.93 27.43
CA GLU A 368 2.26 12.05 26.48
C GLU A 368 1.97 11.61 25.05
N ALA A 369 2.34 10.38 24.67
CA ALA A 369 1.90 9.77 23.41
C ALA A 369 0.37 9.71 23.31
N ILE A 370 -0.33 9.35 24.40
CA ILE A 370 -1.80 9.36 24.45
C ILE A 370 -2.36 10.79 24.45
N ASN A 371 -1.76 11.72 25.21
CA ASN A 371 -2.16 13.13 25.20
C ASN A 371 -2.12 13.72 23.80
N LEU A 372 -1.03 13.53 23.04
CA LEU A 372 -0.89 13.99 21.66
C LEU A 372 -1.88 13.32 20.69
N ILE A 373 -2.25 12.06 20.93
CA ILE A 373 -3.32 11.38 20.19
C ILE A 373 -4.68 12.03 20.46
N LEU A 374 -4.96 12.41 21.71
CA LEU A 374 -6.27 12.91 22.14
C LEU A 374 -6.43 14.43 22.02
N LYS A 375 -5.36 15.22 22.05
CA LYS A 375 -5.34 16.69 22.03
C LYS A 375 -6.08 17.30 20.82
N PRO A 376 -6.87 18.39 21.00
CA PRO A 376 -7.58 19.08 19.92
C PRO A 376 -6.67 19.54 18.78
N ARG A 377 -7.21 19.56 17.55
CA ARG A 377 -6.49 19.97 16.34
C ARG A 377 -7.30 21.02 15.57
N ALA A 378 -6.62 21.99 14.97
CA ALA A 378 -7.27 23.05 14.20
C ALA A 378 -8.09 22.52 13.00
N SER A 379 -7.71 21.35 12.47
CA SER A 379 -8.41 20.67 11.35
C SER A 379 -9.48 19.67 11.77
N ASP A 380 -9.78 19.52 13.07
CA ASP A 380 -10.83 18.61 13.53
C ASP A 380 -12.23 19.13 13.16
N ARG A 381 -13.13 18.22 12.75
CA ARG A 381 -14.56 18.53 12.66
C ARG A 381 -15.12 18.84 14.05
N TYR A 382 -16.18 19.64 14.11
CA TYR A 382 -16.83 20.04 15.37
C TYR A 382 -17.14 18.88 16.33
N ASP A 383 -17.58 17.72 15.82
CA ASP A 383 -17.83 16.52 16.63
C ASP A 383 -16.55 15.97 17.30
N TRP A 384 -15.41 16.07 16.64
CA TRP A 384 -14.09 15.68 17.15
C TRP A 384 -13.50 16.74 18.07
N ALA A 385 -13.45 18.00 17.62
CA ALA A 385 -12.86 19.10 18.37
C ALA A 385 -13.51 19.25 19.76
N ARG A 386 -14.84 19.15 19.84
CA ARG A 386 -15.60 19.16 21.10
C ARG A 386 -15.22 17.98 22.02
N ALA A 387 -15.13 16.77 21.48
CA ALA A 387 -14.82 15.58 22.27
C ALA A 387 -13.38 15.59 22.82
N ARG A 388 -12.44 16.05 21.99
CA ARG A 388 -11.03 16.27 22.38
C ARG A 388 -10.89 17.38 23.42
N LYS A 389 -11.64 18.47 23.28
CA LYS A 389 -11.64 19.56 24.26
C LYS A 389 -12.21 19.13 25.62
N ILE A 390 -13.29 18.34 25.63
CA ILE A 390 -13.79 17.71 26.86
C ILE A 390 -12.70 16.87 27.54
N TRP A 391 -11.91 16.10 26.78
CA TRP A 391 -10.76 15.38 27.33
C TRP A 391 -9.68 16.33 27.89
N GLU A 392 -9.29 17.35 27.13
CA GLU A 392 -8.28 18.35 27.54
C GLU A 392 -8.69 19.08 28.84
N ASP A 393 -9.94 19.55 28.92
CA ASP A 393 -10.47 20.31 30.06
C ASP A 393 -10.72 19.45 31.32
N THR A 394 -11.12 18.18 31.16
CA THR A 394 -11.63 17.36 32.29
C THR A 394 -10.81 16.11 32.63
N GLN A 395 -10.02 15.59 31.68
CA GLN A 395 -9.37 14.27 31.78
C GLN A 395 -10.32 13.11 32.16
N ASP A 396 -11.65 13.26 31.97
CA ASP A 396 -12.67 12.26 32.27
C ASP A 396 -12.89 11.34 31.05
N PRO A 397 -12.52 10.05 31.12
CA PRO A 397 -12.69 9.14 30.00
C PRO A 397 -14.15 8.91 29.62
N GLU A 398 -15.08 8.91 30.57
CA GLU A 398 -16.49 8.61 30.31
C GLU A 398 -17.16 9.74 29.52
N ARG A 399 -16.96 10.98 29.96
CA ARG A 399 -17.46 12.17 29.24
C ARG A 399 -16.87 12.27 27.83
N ALA A 400 -15.57 12.00 27.70
CA ALA A 400 -14.91 11.98 26.40
C ALA A 400 -15.49 10.90 25.47
N ILE A 401 -15.64 9.65 25.94
CA ILE A 401 -16.23 8.54 25.16
C ILE A 401 -17.64 8.88 24.66
N GLN A 402 -18.48 9.50 25.50
CA GLN A 402 -19.84 9.89 25.12
C GLN A 402 -19.87 11.03 24.08
N ALA A 403 -18.86 11.90 24.09
CA ALA A 403 -18.75 13.01 23.14
C ALA A 403 -18.18 12.60 21.77
N PHE A 404 -17.30 11.58 21.72
CA PHE A 404 -16.69 11.10 20.48
C PHE A 404 -17.71 10.38 19.57
N PRO A 405 -17.68 10.61 18.25
CA PRO A 405 -18.54 9.89 17.30
C PRO A 405 -18.15 8.41 17.23
N LYS A 406 -19.12 7.51 17.02
CA LYS A 406 -18.93 6.03 16.96
C LYS A 406 -17.84 5.52 15.99
N LYS A 407 -17.36 6.37 15.06
CA LYS A 407 -16.27 6.09 14.11
C LYS A 407 -14.86 6.28 14.71
N ALA A 408 -14.72 6.93 15.86
CA ALA A 408 -13.46 7.21 16.55
C ALA A 408 -12.96 5.98 17.35
N ASN A 409 -12.79 4.85 16.66
CA ASN A 409 -12.48 3.56 17.30
C ASN A 409 -11.15 3.57 18.08
N LEU A 410 -10.17 4.35 17.62
CA LEU A 410 -8.86 4.47 18.25
C LEU A 410 -8.98 5.23 19.57
N GLU A 411 -9.51 6.45 19.54
CA GLU A 411 -9.69 7.31 20.72
C GLU A 411 -10.61 6.63 21.76
N ILE A 412 -11.75 6.10 21.32
CA ILE A 412 -12.69 5.39 22.22
C ILE A 412 -12.04 4.12 22.80
N GLY A 413 -11.18 3.42 22.04
CA GLY A 413 -10.45 2.25 22.51
C GLY A 413 -9.49 2.57 23.66
N VAL A 414 -8.67 3.61 23.47
CA VAL A 414 -7.72 4.10 24.49
C VAL A 414 -8.45 4.60 25.74
N LEU A 415 -9.48 5.45 25.56
CA LEU A 415 -10.26 5.99 26.67
C LEU A 415 -10.99 4.88 27.47
N LYS A 416 -11.52 3.85 26.80
CA LYS A 416 -12.13 2.70 27.49
C LYS A 416 -11.13 1.94 28.37
N LYS A 417 -9.84 1.90 27.99
CA LYS A 417 -8.80 1.30 28.82
C LYS A 417 -8.38 2.20 29.97
N LEU A 418 -8.26 3.51 29.76
CA LEU A 418 -8.04 4.47 30.85
C LEU A 418 -9.20 4.50 31.86
N LYS A 419 -10.44 4.29 31.42
CA LYS A 419 -11.59 4.10 32.32
C LYS A 419 -11.45 2.87 33.22
N GLN A 420 -10.87 1.78 32.70
CA GLN A 420 -10.64 0.55 33.46
C GLN A 420 -9.47 0.72 34.44
N ASN A 421 -8.33 1.21 33.95
CA ASN A 421 -7.10 1.40 34.70
C ASN A 421 -6.53 2.81 34.43
N PRO A 422 -6.84 3.84 35.25
CA PRO A 422 -6.44 5.22 34.98
C PRO A 422 -4.93 5.49 34.94
N THR A 423 -4.12 4.61 35.55
CA THR A 423 -2.66 4.72 35.60
C THR A 423 -1.95 3.92 34.50
N ASP A 424 -2.64 3.01 33.81
CA ASP A 424 -2.04 2.09 32.84
C ASP A 424 -2.04 2.68 31.42
N PHE A 425 -1.24 3.72 31.23
CA PHE A 425 -1.08 4.36 29.92
C PHE A 425 -0.44 3.42 28.88
N SER A 426 0.42 2.48 29.29
CA SER A 426 1.06 1.53 28.39
C SER A 426 0.05 0.49 27.86
N GLY A 427 -0.77 -0.08 28.74
CA GLY A 427 -1.87 -0.98 28.38
C GLY A 427 -2.98 -0.29 27.59
N ALA A 428 -3.27 0.98 27.90
CA ALA A 428 -4.19 1.80 27.13
C ALA A 428 -3.67 2.06 25.70
N PHE A 429 -2.39 2.43 25.53
CA PHE A 429 -1.77 2.57 24.20
C PHE A 429 -1.75 1.23 23.45
N SER A 430 -1.54 0.12 24.17
CA SER A 430 -1.57 -1.25 23.63
C SER A 430 -2.97 -1.74 23.19
N SER A 431 -4.02 -0.95 23.36
CA SER A 431 -5.34 -1.19 22.73
C SER A 431 -5.40 -0.78 21.25
N ILE A 432 -4.53 0.14 20.82
CA ILE A 432 -4.45 0.59 19.42
C ILE A 432 -3.90 -0.57 18.58
N PRO A 433 -4.45 -0.90 17.39
CA PRO A 433 -3.94 -2.00 16.56
C PRO A 433 -2.44 -1.84 16.23
N ARG A 434 -1.67 -2.94 16.32
CA ARG A 434 -0.19 -2.95 16.18
C ARG A 434 0.33 -2.13 14.98
N ASN A 435 -0.28 -2.27 13.81
CA ASN A 435 0.15 -1.57 12.60
C ASN A 435 0.04 -0.03 12.74
N MET A 436 -0.99 0.46 13.45
CA MET A 436 -1.13 1.89 13.78
C MET A 436 -0.13 2.33 14.84
N ARG A 437 0.21 1.48 15.81
CA ARG A 437 1.27 1.76 16.80
C ARG A 437 2.63 1.93 16.13
N LEU A 438 2.98 0.99 15.24
CA LEU A 438 4.23 1.01 14.48
C LEU A 438 4.32 2.22 13.52
N MET A 439 3.19 2.67 12.97
CA MET A 439 3.15 3.87 12.13
C MET A 439 3.73 5.12 12.83
N TYR A 440 3.53 5.28 14.15
CA TYR A 440 4.10 6.41 14.90
C TYR A 440 5.62 6.36 14.96
N VAL A 441 6.20 5.22 15.35
CA VAL A 441 7.66 5.09 15.47
C VAL A 441 8.35 5.07 14.10
N HIS A 442 7.72 4.50 13.06
CA HIS A 442 8.22 4.58 11.70
C HIS A 442 8.10 6.00 11.09
N ALA A 443 7.15 6.83 11.56
CA ALA A 443 7.12 8.25 11.19
C ALA A 443 8.28 9.02 11.84
N TYR A 444 8.73 8.64 13.04
CA TYR A 444 9.95 9.18 13.63
C TYR A 444 11.21 8.78 12.85
N GLN A 445 11.34 7.52 12.43
CA GLN A 445 12.41 7.12 11.51
C GLN A 445 12.40 7.93 10.21
N SER A 446 11.22 8.15 9.61
CA SER A 446 11.04 9.01 8.42
C SER A 446 11.47 10.47 8.66
N PHE A 447 11.22 11.01 9.86
CA PHE A 447 11.58 12.39 10.23
C PHE A 447 13.11 12.57 10.31
N VAL A 448 13.82 11.65 10.98
CA VAL A 448 15.29 11.68 11.05
C VAL A 448 15.90 11.46 9.67
N TRP A 449 15.35 10.53 8.89
CA TRP A 449 15.81 10.24 7.52
C TRP A 449 15.72 11.46 6.61
N ASN A 450 14.60 12.20 6.65
CA ASN A 450 14.42 13.43 5.86
C ASN A 450 15.52 14.46 6.17
N HIS A 451 15.77 14.75 7.46
CA HIS A 451 16.83 15.68 7.87
C HIS A 451 18.22 15.24 7.40
N ALA A 452 18.53 13.95 7.49
CA ALA A 452 19.79 13.40 7.00
C ALA A 452 19.92 13.48 5.47
N ALA A 453 18.82 13.26 4.73
CA ALA A 453 18.77 13.40 3.28
C ALA A 453 19.01 14.84 2.84
N SER A 454 18.33 15.81 3.48
CA SER A 454 18.58 17.24 3.24
C SER A 454 20.04 17.61 3.50
N GLU A 455 20.61 17.18 4.63
CA GLU A 455 22.02 17.48 4.93
C GLU A 455 22.99 16.83 3.92
N ARG A 456 22.77 15.56 3.54
CA ARG A 456 23.60 14.87 2.54
C ARG A 456 23.61 15.60 1.19
N ILE A 457 22.47 16.16 0.78
CA ILE A 457 22.38 16.96 -0.45
C ILE A 457 23.04 18.33 -0.24
N ARG A 458 22.82 19.00 0.90
CA ARG A 458 23.37 20.31 1.24
C ARG A 458 24.90 20.33 1.33
N LEU A 459 25.51 19.27 1.87
CA LEU A 459 26.97 19.17 2.09
C LEU A 459 27.75 18.70 0.85
N TYR A 460 27.17 17.80 0.05
CA TYR A 460 27.91 17.05 -0.98
C TYR A 460 27.24 17.08 -2.36
N GLY A 461 26.06 17.69 -2.50
CA GLY A 461 25.30 17.77 -3.74
C GLY A 461 24.58 16.47 -4.14
N ALA A 462 23.84 16.57 -5.24
CA ALA A 462 22.93 15.54 -5.74
C ALA A 462 23.44 14.78 -7.00
N ASN A 463 24.67 15.03 -7.43
CA ASN A 463 25.22 14.45 -8.67
C ASN A 463 26.24 13.32 -8.42
N ASN A 464 27.00 13.40 -7.32
CA ASN A 464 28.16 12.54 -7.08
C ASN A 464 27.98 11.70 -5.82
N VAL A 465 28.44 10.45 -5.87
CA VAL A 465 28.70 9.61 -4.69
C VAL A 465 29.94 10.16 -3.97
N VAL A 466 29.97 10.09 -2.64
CA VAL A 466 31.15 10.48 -1.86
C VAL A 466 31.64 9.33 -0.97
N VAL A 467 32.93 9.36 -0.64
CA VAL A 467 33.53 8.40 0.31
C VAL A 467 32.75 8.41 1.62
N GLY A 468 32.48 7.23 2.17
CA GLY A 468 31.67 7.06 3.36
C GLY A 468 30.15 7.04 3.14
N ASP A 469 29.64 7.27 1.91
CA ASP A 469 28.24 6.97 1.60
C ASP A 469 27.96 5.46 1.74
N VAL A 470 26.70 5.10 1.94
CA VAL A 470 26.24 3.71 1.99
C VAL A 470 25.53 3.37 0.68
N VAL A 471 25.86 2.25 0.05
CA VAL A 471 25.26 1.77 -1.21
C VAL A 471 24.72 0.35 -1.06
N LEU A 472 23.70 -0.01 -1.86
CA LEU A 472 23.17 -1.37 -1.92
C LEU A 472 24.03 -2.27 -2.82
N LEU A 473 24.22 -3.52 -2.41
CA LEU A 473 24.97 -4.50 -3.19
C LEU A 473 24.15 -5.15 -4.31
N ASN A 474 22.88 -5.50 -4.04
CA ASN A 474 22.07 -6.39 -4.90
C ASN A 474 20.84 -5.70 -5.56
N GLY A 475 20.95 -4.42 -5.94
CA GLY A 475 19.95 -3.79 -6.82
C GLY A 475 18.60 -3.41 -6.21
N ASP A 476 17.96 -4.23 -5.37
CA ASP A 476 16.72 -3.86 -4.67
C ASP A 476 16.63 -4.49 -3.28
N LEU A 477 16.01 -3.78 -2.33
CA LEU A 477 15.77 -4.23 -0.95
C LEU A 477 14.63 -5.24 -0.85
N ASN A 478 13.80 -5.33 -1.91
CA ASN A 478 12.65 -6.23 -1.98
C ASN A 478 12.95 -7.51 -2.79
N GLU A 479 14.06 -7.56 -3.52
CA GLU A 479 14.56 -8.75 -4.23
C GLU A 479 15.51 -9.54 -3.31
N VAL A 480 14.98 -9.98 -2.17
CA VAL A 480 15.60 -11.06 -1.39
C VAL A 480 15.13 -12.37 -2.01
N ASP A 481 16.05 -13.12 -2.59
CA ASP A 481 15.76 -14.45 -3.15
C ASP A 481 15.16 -15.35 -2.06
N GLU A 482 14.10 -16.10 -2.37
CA GLU A 482 13.46 -17.00 -1.38
C GLU A 482 14.41 -18.17 -0.99
N ASP A 483 15.49 -18.39 -1.76
CA ASP A 483 16.51 -19.44 -1.56
C ASP A 483 17.79 -18.97 -0.81
N GLU A 484 18.02 -17.67 -0.62
CA GLU A 484 19.22 -17.10 0.05
C GLU A 484 18.84 -16.35 1.34
N PRO A 485 19.06 -16.92 2.54
CA PRO A 485 18.64 -16.32 3.81
C PRO A 485 19.58 -15.18 4.25
N VAL A 486 19.40 -13.99 3.67
CA VAL A 486 20.08 -12.77 4.12
C VAL A 486 19.58 -12.41 5.54
N ASN A 487 20.38 -12.78 6.53
CA ASN A 487 19.93 -12.88 7.92
C ASN A 487 19.95 -11.53 8.68
N THR A 488 20.60 -10.50 8.12
CA THR A 488 20.67 -9.14 8.69
C THR A 488 20.66 -8.06 7.60
N MET A 489 20.06 -6.91 7.89
CA MET A 489 20.02 -5.77 6.95
C MET A 489 21.43 -5.25 6.62
N LYS A 490 22.37 -5.38 7.56
CA LYS A 490 23.78 -4.96 7.39
C LYS A 490 24.53 -5.69 6.27
N GLN A 491 24.10 -6.89 5.89
CA GLN A 491 24.74 -7.68 4.83
C GLN A 491 24.38 -7.23 3.42
N GLN A 492 23.35 -6.39 3.25
CA GLN A 492 22.87 -5.92 1.94
C GLN A 492 23.55 -4.64 1.45
N VAL A 493 24.41 -4.03 2.26
CA VAL A 493 25.01 -2.72 2.00
C VAL A 493 26.53 -2.73 2.13
N LYS A 494 27.17 -1.78 1.43
CA LYS A 494 28.60 -1.48 1.53
C LYS A 494 28.80 0.00 1.81
N ILE A 495 29.87 0.35 2.53
CA ILE A 495 30.34 1.73 2.67
C ILE A 495 31.32 2.00 1.52
N VAL A 496 31.11 3.09 0.78
CA VAL A 496 31.90 3.47 -0.39
C VAL A 496 33.30 3.90 0.03
N THR A 497 34.32 3.27 -0.53
CA THR A 497 35.73 3.68 -0.46
C THR A 497 36.15 4.44 -1.71
N GLU A 498 37.36 5.01 -1.73
CA GLU A 498 37.90 5.71 -2.90
C GLU A 498 37.94 4.83 -4.17
N GLU A 499 38.25 3.54 -4.02
CA GLU A 499 38.29 2.55 -5.10
C GLU A 499 36.90 2.17 -5.68
N ASP A 500 35.81 2.56 -5.01
CA ASP A 500 34.44 2.21 -5.39
C ASP A 500 33.69 3.37 -6.06
N LEU A 501 34.23 4.59 -6.04
CA LEU A 501 33.53 5.80 -6.52
C LEU A 501 33.08 5.71 -7.99
N GLU A 502 33.84 5.04 -8.85
CA GLU A 502 33.51 4.85 -10.27
C GLU A 502 32.48 3.73 -10.52
N LYS A 503 32.20 2.88 -9.53
CA LYS A 503 31.34 1.69 -9.67
C LYS A 503 29.86 1.96 -9.37
N TYR A 504 29.56 3.04 -8.65
CA TYR A 504 28.24 3.34 -8.12
C TYR A 504 27.74 4.70 -8.58
N THR A 505 26.43 4.83 -8.76
CA THR A 505 25.78 6.10 -9.08
C THR A 505 25.12 6.72 -7.85
N ILE A 506 24.78 8.00 -7.92
CA ILE A 506 24.02 8.67 -6.84
C ILE A 506 22.65 8.01 -6.57
N PHE A 507 22.10 7.26 -7.52
CA PHE A 507 20.85 6.52 -7.34
C PHE A 507 21.03 5.28 -6.46
N ASP A 508 22.25 4.75 -6.34
CA ASP A 508 22.62 3.60 -5.51
C ASP A 508 22.89 3.96 -4.05
N VAL A 509 23.11 5.24 -3.78
CA VAL A 509 23.28 5.77 -2.43
C VAL A 509 21.99 5.62 -1.64
N VAL A 510 22.09 4.96 -0.50
CA VAL A 510 21.03 4.81 0.48
C VAL A 510 21.39 5.50 1.79
N LEU A 511 20.36 5.95 2.51
CA LEU A 511 20.48 6.40 3.89
C LEU A 511 19.66 5.47 4.80
N PRO A 512 20.17 5.13 6.00
CA PRO A 512 19.49 4.23 6.93
C PRO A 512 18.32 4.92 7.64
N GLN A 513 17.22 4.19 7.84
CA GLN A 513 16.28 4.50 8.91
C GLN A 513 16.91 4.10 10.26
N PRO A 514 16.90 4.96 11.29
CA PRO A 514 17.52 4.66 12.57
C PRO A 514 17.02 3.34 13.20
N GLY A 515 17.94 2.49 13.63
CA GLY A 515 17.64 1.17 14.19
C GLY A 515 18.89 0.44 14.67
N PHE A 516 18.73 -0.75 15.26
CA PHE A 516 19.86 -1.51 15.82
C PHE A 516 20.63 -2.35 14.78
N ASP A 517 20.03 -2.61 13.61
CA ASP A 517 20.58 -3.44 12.53
C ASP A 517 20.89 -2.67 11.24
N VAL A 518 21.31 -1.40 11.37
CA VAL A 518 21.79 -0.59 10.24
C VAL A 518 23.25 -0.16 10.40
N ILE A 519 23.85 0.22 9.29
CA ILE A 519 25.15 0.88 9.16
C ILE A 519 24.88 2.34 8.80
N TYR A 520 25.54 3.27 9.50
CA TYR A 520 25.46 4.70 9.20
C TYR A 520 26.59 5.15 8.26
N PRO A 521 26.39 6.23 7.47
CA PRO A 521 27.45 6.76 6.61
C PRO A 521 28.70 7.14 7.40
N HIS A 522 29.89 6.82 6.88
CA HIS A 522 31.18 7.22 7.45
C HIS A 522 31.61 8.60 6.94
N ASN A 523 30.68 9.56 6.92
CA ASN A 523 30.91 10.94 6.48
C ASN A 523 30.09 11.93 7.34
N ALA A 524 30.18 13.23 7.04
CA ALA A 524 29.56 14.28 7.86
C ALA A 524 28.03 14.15 8.02
N THR A 525 27.36 13.42 7.12
CA THR A 525 25.92 13.11 7.22
C THR A 525 25.55 12.44 8.55
N PHE A 526 26.43 11.62 9.12
CA PHE A 526 26.15 10.94 10.39
C PHE A 526 26.02 11.90 11.59
N ALA A 527 26.67 13.06 11.53
CA ALA A 527 26.55 14.07 12.59
C ALA A 527 25.10 14.57 12.75
N VAL A 528 24.31 14.59 11.67
CA VAL A 528 22.89 14.98 11.73
C VAL A 528 22.01 13.93 12.40
N TYR A 529 22.28 12.64 12.22
CA TYR A 529 21.59 11.59 12.98
C TYR A 529 21.80 11.79 14.49
N LYS A 530 23.05 12.00 14.93
CA LYS A 530 23.34 12.28 16.35
C LYS A 530 22.67 13.57 16.82
N LYS A 531 22.79 14.67 16.06
CA LYS A 531 22.21 15.98 16.41
C LYS A 531 20.68 15.94 16.56
N VAL A 532 19.97 15.41 15.57
CA VAL A 532 18.48 15.39 15.56
C VAL A 532 17.95 14.46 16.64
N MET A 533 18.55 13.28 16.82
CA MET A 533 18.06 12.32 17.81
C MET A 533 18.39 12.73 19.25
N ALA A 534 19.56 13.35 19.49
CA ALA A 534 19.94 13.84 20.81
C ALA A 534 19.00 14.95 21.34
N GLN A 535 18.42 15.78 20.46
CA GLN A 535 17.39 16.77 20.83
C GLN A 535 16.15 16.11 21.46
N ASP A 536 15.85 14.86 21.08
CA ASP A 536 14.73 14.09 21.59
C ASP A 536 15.13 13.10 22.70
N GLY A 537 16.40 13.10 23.12
CA GLY A 537 16.95 12.18 24.12
C GLY A 537 17.10 10.74 23.60
N LEU A 538 17.31 10.57 22.31
CA LEU A 538 17.54 9.28 21.64
C LEU A 538 18.93 9.24 20.99
N ASP A 539 19.49 8.05 20.84
CA ASP A 539 20.84 7.83 20.32
C ASP A 539 20.80 6.88 19.11
N PRO A 540 21.30 7.27 17.91
CA PRO A 540 21.37 6.38 16.75
C PRO A 540 22.23 5.13 16.98
N GLU A 541 23.25 5.21 17.84
CA GLU A 541 24.15 4.08 18.16
C GLU A 541 23.53 3.13 19.19
N ASN A 542 22.53 3.59 19.95
CA ASN A 542 21.84 2.82 20.98
C ASN A 542 20.31 2.94 20.89
N MET A 543 19.73 2.49 19.78
CA MET A 543 18.27 2.40 19.55
C MET A 543 17.57 1.28 20.33
N ASN A 544 18.09 0.89 21.50
CA ASN A 544 17.60 -0.25 22.26
C ASN A 544 16.51 0.15 23.26
N THR A 545 15.24 0.06 22.86
CA THR A 545 14.09 0.37 23.72
C THR A 545 13.79 -0.77 24.71
N ALA A 546 13.43 -0.42 25.95
CA ALA A 546 13.07 -1.39 26.99
C ALA A 546 11.85 -2.25 26.62
N ASN A 547 10.93 -1.70 25.82
CA ASN A 547 9.79 -2.43 25.29
C ASN A 547 10.16 -3.09 23.95
N LYS A 548 10.29 -4.42 23.97
CA LYS A 548 10.66 -5.26 22.81
C LYS A 548 9.78 -5.04 21.57
N GLU A 549 8.53 -4.60 21.70
CA GLU A 549 7.65 -4.35 20.54
C GLU A 549 8.14 -3.17 19.67
N TYR A 550 8.81 -2.19 20.28
CA TYR A 550 9.28 -0.96 19.62
C TYR A 550 10.81 -0.95 19.42
N ARG A 551 11.45 -2.13 19.46
CA ARG A 551 12.84 -2.29 19.03
C ARG A 551 12.87 -2.37 17.51
N LEU A 552 13.37 -1.32 16.86
CA LEU A 552 13.38 -1.21 15.41
C LEU A 552 14.72 -1.69 14.84
N PRO A 553 14.75 -2.68 13.94
CA PRO A 553 16.00 -3.08 13.28
C PRO A 553 16.53 -1.93 12.39
N GLY A 554 15.63 -1.12 11.84
CA GLY A 554 15.97 -0.18 10.77
C GLY A 554 15.89 -0.86 9.41
N THR A 555 16.13 -0.09 8.37
CA THR A 555 16.17 -0.51 6.96
C THR A 555 16.85 0.61 6.16
N TYR A 556 17.08 0.42 4.87
CA TYR A 556 17.68 1.43 4.01
C TYR A 556 16.65 2.05 3.07
N ARG A 557 16.96 3.24 2.55
CA ARG A 557 16.15 3.90 1.51
C ARG A 557 17.06 4.69 0.58
N ARG A 558 16.89 4.51 -0.72
CA ARG A 558 17.58 5.27 -1.78
C ARG A 558 17.37 6.77 -1.59
N LEU A 559 18.46 7.53 -1.61
CA LEU A 559 18.48 8.98 -1.40
C LEU A 559 17.67 9.70 -2.50
N LEU A 560 17.89 9.31 -3.75
CA LEU A 560 17.16 9.81 -4.91
C LEU A 560 16.19 8.76 -5.46
N GLY A 561 15.12 9.23 -6.09
CA GLY A 561 14.21 8.43 -6.89
C GLY A 561 14.28 8.84 -8.35
N MET A 562 14.27 7.86 -9.26
CA MET A 562 14.14 8.11 -10.70
C MET A 562 12.71 7.75 -11.14
N PRO A 563 11.94 8.69 -11.72
CA PRO A 563 10.67 8.38 -12.37
C PRO A 563 10.91 7.79 -13.78
N SER A 564 10.11 6.79 -14.16
CA SER A 564 10.09 6.24 -15.53
C SER A 564 8.84 6.66 -16.29
N GLU A 565 8.80 6.43 -17.61
CA GLU A 565 7.62 6.65 -18.46
C GLU A 565 6.99 8.05 -18.32
N ILE A 566 7.84 9.08 -18.26
CA ILE A 566 7.38 10.47 -18.08
C ILE A 566 6.88 11.04 -19.40
N GLU A 567 5.61 11.40 -19.42
CA GLU A 567 4.86 11.99 -20.53
C GLU A 567 4.08 13.19 -19.99
N TRP A 568 3.99 14.29 -20.75
CA TRP A 568 3.21 15.47 -20.36
C TRP A 568 2.52 16.13 -21.53
N SER A 569 1.46 16.89 -21.23
CA SER A 569 0.82 17.80 -22.18
C SER A 569 0.18 18.98 -21.46
N PHE A 570 0.15 20.13 -22.13
CA PHE A 570 -0.61 21.28 -21.67
C PHE A 570 -2.07 21.17 -22.14
N ILE A 571 -2.99 21.73 -21.35
CA ILE A 571 -4.41 21.82 -21.69
C ILE A 571 -4.95 23.17 -21.21
N ARG A 572 -5.75 23.84 -22.04
CA ARG A 572 -6.47 25.07 -21.67
C ARG A 572 -7.92 24.73 -21.30
N TYR A 573 -8.46 25.42 -20.30
CA TYR A 573 -9.81 25.19 -19.81
C TYR A 573 -10.36 26.42 -19.08
N ASP A 574 -11.69 26.55 -19.04
CA ASP A 574 -12.38 27.66 -18.34
C ASP A 574 -12.98 27.24 -17.00
N ASP A 575 -13.56 26.03 -16.92
CA ASP A 575 -14.30 25.58 -15.73
C ASP A 575 -13.45 24.69 -14.80
N PRO A 576 -13.17 25.10 -13.54
CA PRO A 576 -12.48 24.28 -12.54
C PRO A 576 -13.13 22.91 -12.25
N ILE A 577 -14.41 22.70 -12.61
CA ILE A 577 -15.11 21.43 -12.40
C ILE A 577 -14.91 20.43 -13.55
N MET A 578 -14.46 20.88 -14.72
CA MET A 578 -14.27 20.08 -15.93
C MET A 578 -13.31 18.90 -15.70
N LYS A 579 -13.64 17.68 -16.17
CA LYS A 579 -12.70 16.54 -16.16
C LYS A 579 -11.57 16.84 -17.16
N LEU A 580 -10.33 16.93 -16.69
CA LEU A 580 -9.15 17.19 -17.55
C LEU A 580 -8.29 15.95 -17.81
N CYS A 581 -8.61 14.81 -17.20
CA CYS A 581 -7.93 13.53 -17.41
C CYS A 581 -8.98 12.42 -17.44
N ARG A 582 -8.77 11.44 -18.32
CA ARG A 582 -9.67 10.32 -18.60
C ARG A 582 -9.39 9.19 -17.62
N THR A 583 -10.42 8.63 -16.99
CA THR A 583 -10.27 7.49 -16.07
C THR A 583 -10.50 6.16 -16.80
N ASP A 584 -10.05 5.04 -16.23
CA ASP A 584 -10.38 3.69 -16.72
C ASP A 584 -11.89 3.46 -16.92
N ALA A 585 -12.75 4.04 -16.08
CA ALA A 585 -14.20 3.95 -16.23
C ALA A 585 -14.69 4.73 -17.47
N ASP A 586 -14.14 5.92 -17.72
CA ASP A 586 -14.43 6.73 -18.91
C ASP A 586 -13.90 6.04 -20.19
N ILE A 587 -12.77 5.31 -20.08
CA ILE A 587 -12.23 4.48 -21.17
C ILE A 587 -13.21 3.36 -21.54
N LEU A 588 -13.72 2.61 -20.56
CA LEU A 588 -14.71 1.54 -20.79
C LEU A 588 -16.05 2.05 -21.34
N ASN A 589 -16.44 3.28 -20.99
CA ASN A 589 -17.63 3.94 -21.53
C ASN A 589 -17.43 4.51 -22.96
N GLY A 590 -16.21 4.51 -23.47
CA GLY A 590 -15.89 5.07 -24.80
C GLY A 590 -15.82 6.59 -24.86
N GLU A 591 -15.78 7.30 -23.72
CA GLU A 591 -15.60 8.77 -23.68
C GLU A 591 -14.23 9.14 -24.25
N ALA A 592 -14.11 10.15 -25.12
CA ALA A 592 -12.81 10.58 -25.66
C ALA A 592 -11.92 11.26 -24.59
N GLU A 593 -10.60 11.29 -24.78
CA GLU A 593 -9.75 12.17 -23.96
C GLU A 593 -9.94 13.62 -24.42
N LEU A 594 -10.01 14.54 -23.44
CA LEU A 594 -10.18 15.96 -23.72
C LEU A 594 -8.89 16.56 -24.28
N GLU A 595 -8.99 17.24 -25.42
CA GLU A 595 -7.95 18.10 -25.98
C GLU A 595 -8.54 19.50 -26.17
N SER A 596 -7.92 20.51 -25.54
CA SER A 596 -8.33 21.90 -25.68
C SER A 596 -7.13 22.83 -25.62
N ASN A 597 -7.07 23.73 -26.60
CA ASN A 597 -6.08 24.81 -26.70
C ASN A 597 -6.68 26.18 -26.35
N GLU A 598 -7.98 26.25 -26.03
CA GLU A 598 -8.71 27.47 -25.67
C GLU A 598 -9.14 27.42 -24.20
N GLY A 599 -9.16 28.58 -23.54
CA GLY A 599 -9.64 28.78 -22.18
C GLY A 599 -8.73 29.63 -21.29
N GLN A 600 -9.31 30.26 -20.26
CA GLN A 600 -8.64 31.19 -19.34
C GLN A 600 -7.46 30.53 -18.61
N TYR A 601 -7.67 29.32 -18.07
CA TYR A 601 -6.69 28.64 -17.22
C TYR A 601 -5.79 27.69 -18.01
N LEU A 602 -4.52 27.61 -17.59
CA LEU A 602 -3.60 26.57 -18.01
C LEU A 602 -3.65 25.38 -17.03
N GLY A 603 -3.64 24.17 -17.57
CA GLY A 603 -3.41 22.93 -16.86
C GLY A 603 -2.21 22.18 -17.44
N LEU A 604 -1.50 21.45 -16.58
CA LEU A 604 -0.45 20.50 -16.97
C LEU A 604 -0.94 19.09 -16.65
N ARG A 605 -1.11 18.25 -17.67
CA ARG A 605 -1.27 16.80 -17.53
C ARG A 605 0.12 16.17 -17.49
N LEU A 606 0.36 15.29 -16.52
CA LEU A 606 1.62 14.62 -16.31
C LEU A 606 1.36 13.15 -15.96
N TYR A 607 1.85 12.25 -16.79
CA TYR A 607 1.85 10.81 -16.55
C TYR A 607 3.29 10.36 -16.23
N LEU A 608 3.47 9.52 -15.21
CA LEU A 608 4.79 9.00 -14.82
C LEU A 608 4.68 7.74 -13.95
N SER A 609 5.67 6.86 -14.01
CA SER A 609 5.80 5.68 -13.14
C SER A 609 6.79 5.92 -12.01
N LEU A 610 6.43 5.50 -10.79
CA LEU A 610 7.31 5.49 -9.60
C LEU A 610 7.42 4.11 -8.99
N ALA A 611 8.59 3.80 -8.44
CA ALA A 611 8.83 2.58 -7.68
C ALA A 611 8.03 2.54 -6.37
N ALA A 612 7.93 1.36 -5.76
CA ALA A 612 7.31 1.18 -4.45
C ALA A 612 7.94 2.12 -3.39
N SER A 613 7.12 2.58 -2.44
CA SER A 613 7.53 3.49 -1.35
C SER A 613 8.06 4.88 -1.78
N GLN A 614 7.86 5.30 -3.02
CA GLN A 614 8.09 6.69 -3.49
C GLN A 614 6.79 7.54 -3.40
N TYR A 615 6.94 8.87 -3.33
CA TYR A 615 5.82 9.81 -3.16
C TYR A 615 5.71 10.76 -4.36
N ALA A 616 4.62 10.67 -5.13
CA ALA A 616 4.38 11.57 -6.26
C ALA A 616 4.33 13.06 -5.86
N THR A 617 3.94 13.39 -4.62
CA THR A 617 4.03 14.78 -4.12
C THR A 617 5.47 15.30 -4.10
N MET A 618 6.49 14.44 -3.89
CA MET A 618 7.89 14.88 -3.89
C MET A 618 8.44 15.09 -5.31
N VAL A 619 7.90 14.37 -6.30
CA VAL A 619 8.11 14.66 -7.73
C VAL A 619 7.53 16.03 -8.09
N LEU A 620 6.27 16.28 -7.72
CA LEU A 620 5.60 17.55 -8.00
C LEU A 620 6.28 18.71 -7.26
N ARG A 621 6.77 18.49 -6.03
CA ARG A 621 7.61 19.44 -5.30
C ARG A 621 8.87 19.79 -6.10
N GLU A 622 9.61 18.79 -6.59
CA GLU A 622 10.85 19.00 -7.35
C GLU A 622 10.60 19.75 -8.67
N VAL A 623 9.45 19.53 -9.33
CA VAL A 623 9.07 20.21 -10.58
C VAL A 623 8.59 21.64 -10.33
N MET A 624 7.74 21.85 -9.32
CA MET A 624 7.11 23.15 -9.07
C MET A 624 7.98 24.10 -8.23
N LYS A 625 8.97 23.58 -7.50
CA LYS A 625 9.75 24.28 -6.45
C LYS A 625 8.86 24.95 -5.38
N GLN A 626 7.72 24.34 -5.07
CA GLN A 626 6.74 24.83 -4.10
C GLN A 626 6.34 23.77 -3.08
N GLN A 627 5.76 24.21 -1.97
CA GLN A 627 5.22 23.31 -0.96
C GLN A 627 4.03 22.51 -1.51
N THR A 628 3.95 21.24 -1.13
CA THR A 628 2.90 20.32 -1.58
C THR A 628 1.88 19.98 -0.48
N SER A 629 1.85 20.79 0.58
CA SER A 629 0.94 20.61 1.71
C SER A 629 -0.52 20.89 1.32
N ALA A 630 -1.45 20.13 1.89
CA ALA A 630 -2.88 20.32 1.63
C ALA A 630 -3.38 21.71 2.10
N ALA A 631 -2.72 22.32 3.08
CA ALA A 631 -3.00 23.68 3.53
C ALA A 631 -2.60 24.70 2.46
N TYR A 632 -1.39 24.58 1.90
CA TYR A 632 -0.88 25.48 0.84
C TYR A 632 -1.73 25.41 -0.44
N HIS A 633 -2.10 24.23 -0.92
CA HIS A 633 -3.04 24.13 -2.06
C HIS A 633 -4.47 24.57 -1.73
N SER A 634 -4.82 24.76 -0.46
CA SER A 634 -6.10 25.37 -0.08
C SER A 634 -6.04 26.90 -0.10
N THR A 635 -4.88 27.51 0.16
CA THR A 635 -4.70 28.97 -0.01
C THR A 635 -4.61 29.34 -1.49
N LEU A 636 -3.93 28.54 -2.34
CA LEU A 636 -3.90 28.76 -3.79
C LEU A 636 -5.29 28.73 -4.45
N LYS A 637 -6.21 27.88 -3.95
CA LYS A 637 -7.61 27.84 -4.43
C LYS A 637 -8.35 29.11 -4.08
N ARG A 638 -8.24 29.58 -2.82
CA ARG A 638 -8.86 30.84 -2.38
C ARG A 638 -8.35 32.02 -3.19
N ALA A 639 -7.05 32.10 -3.44
CA ALA A 639 -6.46 33.19 -4.23
C ALA A 639 -7.08 33.25 -5.64
N ARG A 640 -7.14 32.12 -6.37
CA ARG A 640 -7.83 32.04 -7.67
C ARG A 640 -9.30 32.46 -7.56
N ASP A 641 -10.03 31.92 -6.60
CA ASP A 641 -11.46 32.19 -6.44
C ASP A 641 -11.73 33.67 -6.07
N GLU A 642 -10.78 34.34 -5.41
CA GLU A 642 -10.78 35.78 -5.10
C GLU A 642 -10.46 36.64 -6.34
N ASP A 643 -9.50 36.23 -7.18
CA ASP A 643 -9.12 36.94 -8.42
C ASP A 643 -10.31 37.00 -9.41
N VAL A 644 -11.00 35.87 -9.62
CA VAL A 644 -12.22 35.79 -10.46
C VAL A 644 -13.34 36.71 -9.94
N GLY A 645 -13.43 36.87 -8.62
CA GLY A 645 -14.39 37.76 -7.96
C GLY A 645 -14.08 39.26 -8.10
N GLN A 646 -12.90 39.61 -8.61
CA GLN A 646 -12.49 40.99 -8.90
C GLN A 646 -12.64 41.32 -10.39
N GLU A 647 -12.44 40.37 -11.32
CA GLU A 647 -12.71 40.57 -12.76
C GLU A 647 -14.21 40.67 -13.11
N THR A 648 -15.10 40.30 -12.17
CA THR A 648 -16.56 40.29 -12.36
C THR A 648 -17.31 41.44 -11.67
N LYS A 649 -16.61 42.52 -11.30
CA LYS A 649 -17.16 43.76 -10.71
C LYS A 649 -16.72 45.01 -11.46
#